data_AF-A0A9D6LDQ7-F1
#
_entry.id   AF-A0A9D6LDQ7-F1
#
_cell.length_a   1.000
_cell.length_b   1.000
_cell.length_c   1.000
_cell.angle_alpha   90.00
_cell.angle_beta   90.00
_cell.angle_gamma   90.00
#
_symmetry.space_group_name_H-M   'P 1'
#
loop_
_entity.id
_entity.type
_entity.pdbx_description
1 polymer ?
#
loop_
_entity_poly.entity_id
_entity_poly.type
_entity_poly.pdbx_seq_one_letter_code
_entity_poly.pdbx_strand_id
1 'polypeptide(L)'
;MSKLAKHGHRYALAAISLLVLYWFFPEIELASIFYNDGVSHGAIIKGIDQAWRNGGNITDFWMDYINFGHAMLRSYQFLFHLTIWLLSKTIFAWMSFERCFNVCITLIAMAMPICFYKGCRLLGMRRLESVLAACAVVLLHEREGYGLGLTNFTYSGYGTYNQLFAMLFFPFTIAYAHRMLRTGKGALAASLAFSATFMSHILTGYFACMWILIDALVLVASERGRLKWIPLLAESAKFVALVLLWTGHWVIPMAQDSVLQHKSEFEAGWKWTGHGAEEVLTELFSGNIMDADRIPVLTIFSTIAVLFCAWSALRRLLPRRRGQPAEAAAGDALLRGGLAIQAVLWVLLTFGPETWGGVLSILPFSGTLHWHRFEAGVQIAFVMCLALALGALIRRLDLRDNQLHLGVLGAVATGMLVPCIVERQNYFWHTNYYWEKDTKTAWEKDTNHYKAALEFALSHPDARYQAGDPWTWGNSLKISDTIPFYALLVQNNVETIGAIHHHQNHTEVLAFKADVKNRVHDELMNVRYVALPSNVEAPAGWQKALATTNSVLYDNKNTTGFFAVGRDLGGEPGCADNEQISMAVPYYLGTSLPGAHVYPAIVFAKSCEGRKPLVSDQIARAEETKGFKPVPGRVLESRKEAGPGSDVHSA
;
A
#
# COMPACT_ATOMS: atom_id res chain seq x y z
N MET A 1 36.25 -31.57 5.41
CA MET A 1 35.13 -30.59 5.35
C MET A 1 34.14 -31.02 4.27
N SER A 2 32.96 -31.55 4.65
CA SER A 2 32.00 -32.09 3.69
C SER A 2 31.42 -31.00 2.75
N LYS A 3 31.08 -31.38 1.51
CA LYS A 3 30.40 -30.49 0.54
C LYS A 3 29.14 -29.83 1.13
N LEU A 4 28.50 -30.48 2.12
CA LEU A 4 27.34 -29.99 2.88
C LEU A 4 27.64 -28.70 3.65
N ALA A 5 28.79 -28.58 4.31
CA ALA A 5 29.13 -27.39 5.11
C ALA A 5 29.38 -26.15 4.24
N LYS A 6 29.81 -26.33 2.98
CA LYS A 6 30.08 -25.22 2.04
C LYS A 6 28.80 -24.70 1.37
N HIS A 7 27.79 -25.56 1.20
CA HIS A 7 26.56 -25.24 0.47
C HIS A 7 25.27 -25.25 1.32
N GLY A 8 25.34 -25.56 2.62
CA GLY A 8 24.19 -25.66 3.53
C GLY A 8 23.23 -24.46 3.49
N HIS A 9 23.76 -23.25 3.38
CA HIS A 9 22.96 -22.03 3.24
C HIS A 9 22.08 -22.03 1.97
N ARG A 10 22.55 -22.60 0.85
CA ARG A 10 21.76 -22.68 -0.39
C ARG A 10 20.59 -23.64 -0.24
N TYR A 11 20.81 -24.78 0.42
CA TYR A 11 19.74 -25.74 0.70
C TYR A 11 18.70 -25.17 1.67
N ALA A 12 19.12 -24.46 2.72
CA ALA A 12 18.20 -23.80 3.64
C ALA A 12 17.33 -22.75 2.93
N LEU A 13 17.94 -21.91 2.07
CA LEU A 13 17.21 -20.91 1.29
C LEU A 13 16.25 -21.54 0.27
N ALA A 14 16.67 -22.64 -0.39
CA ALA A 14 15.80 -23.37 -1.28
C ALA A 14 14.61 -23.99 -0.51
N ALA A 15 14.88 -24.64 0.62
CA ALA A 15 13.85 -25.26 1.44
C ALA A 15 12.81 -24.25 1.92
N ILE A 16 13.23 -23.07 2.39
CA ILE A 16 12.28 -22.06 2.86
C ILE A 16 11.51 -21.41 1.71
N SER A 17 12.15 -21.18 0.56
CA SER A 17 11.44 -20.65 -0.61
C SER A 17 10.42 -21.66 -1.14
N LEU A 18 10.74 -22.96 -1.08
CA LEU A 18 9.81 -24.04 -1.43
C LEU A 18 8.68 -24.18 -0.41
N LEU A 19 8.93 -23.92 0.87
CA LEU A 19 7.88 -23.88 1.89
C LEU A 19 6.90 -22.73 1.63
N VAL A 20 7.43 -21.54 1.31
CA VAL A 20 6.60 -20.40 0.90
C VAL A 20 5.81 -20.71 -0.37
N LEU A 21 6.43 -21.34 -1.37
CA LEU A 21 5.72 -21.82 -2.57
C LEU A 21 4.58 -22.76 -2.21
N TYR A 22 4.83 -23.73 -1.32
CA TYR A 22 3.81 -24.67 -0.90
C TYR A 22 2.62 -23.97 -0.24
N TRP A 23 2.87 -22.99 0.63
CA TRP A 23 1.81 -22.18 1.25
C TRP A 23 1.03 -21.35 0.23
N PHE A 24 1.70 -20.72 -0.73
CA PHE A 24 1.06 -19.91 -1.77
C PHE A 24 0.52 -20.73 -2.96
N PHE A 25 0.71 -22.05 -2.99
CA PHE A 25 0.28 -22.87 -4.13
C PHE A 25 -1.23 -22.78 -4.43
N PRO A 26 -2.13 -22.75 -3.42
CA PRO A 26 -3.56 -22.50 -3.63
C PRO A 26 -3.85 -21.25 -4.46
N GLU A 27 -3.08 -20.17 -4.28
CA GLU A 27 -3.23 -18.91 -5.02
C GLU A 27 -3.11 -19.11 -6.53
N ILE A 28 -2.22 -20.00 -6.96
CA ILE A 28 -2.03 -20.28 -8.39
C ILE A 28 -3.14 -21.21 -8.91
N GLU A 29 -3.45 -22.25 -8.15
CA GLU A 29 -4.40 -23.30 -8.55
C GLU A 29 -5.84 -22.76 -8.62
N LEU A 30 -6.21 -21.94 -7.64
CA LEU A 30 -7.55 -21.39 -7.44
C LEU A 30 -7.72 -19.96 -7.96
N ALA A 31 -6.71 -19.43 -8.66
CA ALA A 31 -6.76 -18.12 -9.30
C ALA A 31 -8.08 -17.91 -10.08
N SER A 32 -8.83 -16.90 -9.67
CA SER A 32 -10.13 -16.52 -10.21
C SER A 32 -10.35 -15.01 -10.00
N ILE A 33 -11.54 -14.56 -9.61
CA ILE A 33 -11.82 -13.13 -9.40
C ILE A 33 -11.11 -12.59 -8.14
N PHE A 34 -10.67 -11.33 -8.18
CA PHE A 34 -9.93 -10.69 -7.10
C PHE A 34 -10.83 -10.29 -5.93
N TYR A 35 -10.27 -10.39 -4.72
CA TYR A 35 -10.77 -9.82 -3.47
C TYR A 35 -9.85 -8.68 -3.00
N ASN A 36 -10.18 -8.04 -1.87
CA ASN A 36 -9.37 -7.02 -1.17
C ASN A 36 -8.77 -5.94 -2.09
N ASP A 37 -7.59 -5.44 -1.76
CA ASP A 37 -6.81 -4.52 -2.61
C ASP A 37 -6.45 -5.16 -3.97
N GLY A 38 -6.52 -6.49 -4.11
CA GLY A 38 -6.36 -7.19 -5.39
C GLY A 38 -7.31 -6.69 -6.47
N VAL A 39 -8.51 -6.23 -6.09
CA VAL A 39 -9.48 -5.59 -7.00
C VAL A 39 -8.89 -4.35 -7.65
N SER A 40 -8.32 -3.42 -6.87
CA SER A 40 -7.74 -2.19 -7.40
C SER A 40 -6.43 -2.45 -8.13
N HIS A 41 -5.58 -3.37 -7.64
CA HIS A 41 -4.36 -3.76 -8.34
C HIS A 41 -4.64 -4.37 -9.72
N GLY A 42 -5.64 -5.27 -9.81
CA GLY A 42 -6.09 -5.84 -11.07
C GLY A 42 -6.65 -4.79 -12.03
N ALA A 43 -7.48 -3.88 -11.53
CA ALA A 43 -8.06 -2.79 -12.31
C ALA A 43 -6.98 -1.86 -12.89
N ILE A 44 -5.99 -1.46 -12.09
CA ILE A 44 -4.85 -0.63 -12.56
C ILE A 44 -4.10 -1.32 -13.69
N ILE A 45 -3.79 -2.62 -13.55
CA ILE A 45 -3.04 -3.36 -14.58
C ILE A 45 -3.85 -3.50 -15.88
N LYS A 46 -5.17 -3.77 -15.77
CA LYS A 46 -6.06 -3.75 -16.94
C LYS A 46 -6.18 -2.34 -17.55
N GLY A 47 -6.14 -1.30 -16.73
CA GLY A 47 -6.10 0.10 -17.17
C GLY A 47 -4.84 0.45 -17.95
N ILE A 48 -3.67 -0.01 -17.48
CA ILE A 48 -2.40 0.08 -18.21
C ILE A 48 -2.52 -0.57 -19.58
N ASP A 49 -3.15 -1.75 -19.66
CA ASP A 49 -3.35 -2.46 -20.92
C ASP A 49 -4.30 -1.72 -21.88
N GLN A 50 -5.39 -1.16 -21.36
CA GLN A 50 -6.33 -0.36 -22.14
C GLN A 50 -5.67 0.92 -22.66
N ALA A 51 -4.92 1.64 -21.82
CA ALA A 51 -4.16 2.81 -22.22
C ALA A 51 -3.16 2.47 -23.33
N TRP A 52 -2.41 1.38 -23.18
CA TRP A 52 -1.47 0.90 -24.21
C TRP A 52 -2.16 0.59 -25.54
N ARG A 53 -3.25 -0.19 -25.53
CA ARG A 53 -4.01 -0.56 -26.74
C ARG A 53 -4.57 0.65 -27.48
N ASN A 54 -4.93 1.70 -26.74
CA ASN A 54 -5.48 2.94 -27.29
C ASN A 54 -4.38 3.95 -27.69
N GLY A 55 -3.09 3.59 -27.58
CA GLY A 55 -1.97 4.50 -27.89
C GLY A 55 -1.77 5.62 -26.86
N GLY A 56 -2.35 5.48 -25.67
CA GLY A 56 -2.25 6.43 -24.55
C GLY A 56 -1.00 6.22 -23.67
N ASN A 57 -0.88 7.06 -22.64
CA ASN A 57 0.22 6.98 -21.68
C ASN A 57 -0.05 5.91 -20.61
N ILE A 58 0.79 4.89 -20.54
CA ILE A 58 0.67 3.77 -19.60
C ILE A 58 1.02 4.11 -18.14
N THR A 59 1.55 5.31 -17.90
CA THR A 59 1.89 5.82 -16.56
C THR A 59 1.04 7.00 -16.13
N ASP A 60 0.15 7.48 -17.00
CA ASP A 60 -0.74 8.62 -16.73
C ASP A 60 -2.03 8.46 -17.55
N PHE A 61 -3.05 7.89 -16.91
CA PHE A 61 -4.38 7.71 -17.50
C PHE A 61 -5.47 7.89 -16.44
N TRP A 62 -6.67 8.24 -16.93
CA TRP A 62 -7.85 8.41 -16.10
C TRP A 62 -8.48 7.06 -15.76
N MET A 63 -8.85 6.85 -14.50
CA MET A 63 -9.47 5.61 -14.03
C MET A 63 -10.90 5.85 -13.56
N ASP A 64 -11.83 6.02 -14.50
CA ASP A 64 -13.27 6.29 -14.28
C ASP A 64 -13.98 5.28 -13.36
N TYR A 65 -13.50 4.04 -13.32
CA TYR A 65 -13.96 2.94 -12.45
C TYR A 65 -13.55 3.06 -10.97
N ILE A 66 -12.89 4.14 -10.54
CA ILE A 66 -12.64 4.47 -9.13
C ILE A 66 -13.40 5.74 -8.75
N ASN A 67 -14.69 5.58 -8.45
CA ASN A 67 -15.60 6.61 -7.91
C ASN A 67 -15.48 7.97 -8.61
N PHE A 68 -16.12 8.13 -9.76
CA PHE A 68 -16.08 9.34 -10.62
C PHE A 68 -14.76 9.56 -11.36
N GLY A 69 -13.77 8.73 -11.09
CA GLY A 69 -12.51 8.75 -11.76
C GLY A 69 -11.41 9.44 -10.98
N HIS A 70 -10.22 8.86 -11.04
CA HIS A 70 -9.00 9.42 -10.44
C HIS A 70 -7.81 9.16 -11.34
N ALA A 71 -6.88 10.12 -11.43
CA ALA A 71 -5.60 9.91 -12.10
C ALA A 71 -4.61 9.21 -11.16
N MET A 72 -4.92 7.97 -10.77
CA MET A 72 -4.28 7.29 -9.65
C MET A 72 -2.76 7.16 -9.80
N LEU A 73 -2.25 6.83 -10.99
CA LEU A 73 -0.81 6.66 -11.20
C LEU A 73 0.02 7.95 -11.09
N ARG A 74 -0.64 9.13 -11.06
CA ARG A 74 0.02 10.40 -10.72
C ARG A 74 0.34 10.52 -9.22
N SER A 75 -0.38 9.78 -8.37
CA SER A 75 -0.27 9.86 -6.91
C SER A 75 0.10 8.53 -6.23
N TYR A 76 0.06 7.44 -6.99
CA TYR A 76 0.29 6.08 -6.52
C TYR A 76 1.48 5.43 -7.23
N GLN A 77 2.18 4.54 -6.53
CA GLN A 77 3.28 3.75 -7.09
C GLN A 77 2.82 2.88 -8.27
N PHE A 78 3.67 2.75 -9.29
CA PHE A 78 3.32 2.05 -10.54
C PHE A 78 4.27 0.89 -10.90
N LEU A 79 5.44 0.76 -10.25
CA LEU A 79 6.47 -0.18 -10.71
C LEU A 79 6.02 -1.64 -10.62
N PHE A 80 5.29 -1.99 -9.56
CA PHE A 80 4.68 -3.30 -9.41
C PHE A 80 3.71 -3.58 -10.56
N HIS A 81 2.72 -2.71 -10.80
CA HIS A 81 1.69 -2.91 -11.82
C HIS A 81 2.30 -3.02 -13.21
N LEU A 82 3.26 -2.14 -13.54
CA LEU A 82 3.96 -2.18 -14.81
C LEU A 82 4.74 -3.49 -14.99
N THR A 83 5.36 -4.00 -13.92
CA THR A 83 6.08 -5.28 -13.95
C THR A 83 5.11 -6.43 -14.22
N ILE A 84 3.99 -6.52 -13.49
CA ILE A 84 3.00 -7.58 -13.68
C ILE A 84 2.37 -7.50 -15.07
N TRP A 85 2.01 -6.30 -15.53
CA TRP A 85 1.51 -6.07 -16.89
C TRP A 85 2.51 -6.59 -17.92
N LEU A 86 3.78 -6.18 -17.84
CA LEU A 86 4.81 -6.60 -18.81
C LEU A 86 4.99 -8.12 -18.81
N LEU A 87 5.03 -8.76 -17.64
CA LEU A 87 5.15 -10.22 -17.52
C LEU A 87 3.92 -10.93 -18.11
N SER A 88 2.72 -10.40 -17.89
CA SER A 88 1.48 -10.92 -18.48
C SER A 88 1.44 -10.81 -20.00
N LYS A 89 2.16 -9.85 -20.60
CA LYS A 89 2.24 -9.66 -22.06
C LYS A 89 3.41 -10.39 -22.72
N THR A 90 4.35 -10.90 -21.92
CA THR A 90 5.59 -11.51 -22.43
C THR A 90 5.73 -12.95 -21.96
N ILE A 91 6.29 -13.17 -20.78
CA ILE A 91 6.67 -14.48 -20.23
C ILE A 91 5.44 -15.36 -19.93
N PHE A 92 4.35 -14.74 -19.47
CA PHE A 92 3.14 -15.45 -19.02
C PHE A 92 1.91 -15.18 -19.90
N ALA A 93 2.11 -14.74 -21.14
CA ALA A 93 1.02 -14.43 -22.09
C ALA A 93 0.10 -15.63 -22.43
N TRP A 94 0.52 -16.84 -22.09
CA TRP A 94 -0.25 -18.08 -22.28
C TRP A 94 -1.20 -18.42 -21.12
N MET A 95 -1.14 -17.67 -20.01
CA MET A 95 -2.02 -17.83 -18.84
C MET A 95 -3.17 -16.80 -18.87
N SER A 96 -4.24 -17.07 -18.11
CA SER A 96 -5.20 -16.00 -17.76
C SER A 96 -4.51 -14.91 -16.92
N PHE A 97 -5.04 -13.70 -16.95
CA PHE A 97 -4.47 -12.57 -16.21
C PHE A 97 -4.41 -12.84 -14.71
N GLU A 98 -5.49 -13.38 -14.16
CA GLU A 98 -5.66 -13.72 -12.74
C GLU A 98 -4.60 -14.74 -12.29
N ARG A 99 -4.38 -15.78 -13.09
CA ARG A 99 -3.35 -16.79 -12.81
C ARG A 99 -1.94 -16.21 -12.96
N CYS A 100 -1.70 -15.37 -13.97
CA CYS A 100 -0.41 -14.68 -14.12
C CYS A 100 -0.11 -13.79 -12.91
N PHE A 101 -1.09 -13.02 -12.43
CA PHE A 101 -0.97 -12.19 -11.25
C PHE A 101 -0.56 -13.04 -10.04
N ASN A 102 -1.30 -14.10 -9.74
CA ASN A 102 -1.04 -14.96 -8.58
C ASN A 102 0.29 -15.73 -8.68
N VAL A 103 0.68 -16.16 -9.89
CA VAL A 103 2.03 -16.72 -10.14
C VAL A 103 3.11 -15.69 -9.81
N CYS A 104 2.94 -14.45 -10.24
CA CYS A 104 3.92 -13.40 -9.94
C CYS A 104 3.99 -13.11 -8.44
N ILE A 105 2.86 -12.95 -7.74
CA ILE A 105 2.84 -12.75 -6.29
C ILE A 105 3.55 -13.90 -5.58
N THR A 106 3.26 -15.14 -5.96
CA THR A 106 3.91 -16.33 -5.39
C THR A 106 5.42 -16.30 -5.61
N LEU A 107 5.88 -15.96 -6.82
CA LEU A 107 7.32 -15.85 -7.12
C LEU A 107 8.00 -14.73 -6.32
N ILE A 108 7.32 -13.60 -6.12
CA ILE A 108 7.81 -12.49 -5.29
C ILE A 108 7.90 -12.93 -3.83
N ALA A 109 6.88 -13.61 -3.29
CA ALA A 109 6.87 -14.15 -1.93
C ALA A 109 8.01 -15.16 -1.72
N MET A 110 8.23 -16.07 -2.68
CA MET A 110 9.36 -16.99 -2.66
C MET A 110 10.73 -16.28 -2.70
N ALA A 111 10.82 -15.17 -3.43
CA ALA A 111 12.06 -14.41 -3.57
C ALA A 111 12.39 -13.57 -2.32
N MET A 112 11.39 -13.17 -1.54
CA MET A 112 11.54 -12.35 -0.33
C MET A 112 12.62 -12.88 0.65
N PRO A 113 12.60 -14.14 1.15
CA PRO A 113 13.63 -14.64 2.05
C PRO A 113 15.04 -14.63 1.40
N ILE A 114 15.14 -14.86 0.09
CA ILE A 114 16.41 -14.80 -0.65
C ILE A 114 16.94 -13.36 -0.68
N CYS A 115 16.07 -12.37 -0.91
CA CYS A 115 16.39 -10.96 -0.89
C CYS A 115 16.86 -10.51 0.50
N PHE A 116 16.18 -10.93 1.57
CA PHE A 116 16.62 -10.69 2.95
C PHE A 116 17.98 -11.31 3.24
N TYR A 117 18.21 -12.57 2.84
CA TYR A 117 19.53 -13.20 2.98
C TYR A 117 20.62 -12.38 2.29
N LYS A 118 20.41 -11.99 1.02
CA LYS A 118 21.39 -11.22 0.24
C LYS A 118 21.60 -9.82 0.81
N GLY A 119 20.54 -9.13 1.22
CA GLY A 119 20.60 -7.82 1.87
C GLY A 119 21.39 -7.87 3.17
N CYS A 120 21.07 -8.81 4.07
CA CYS A 120 21.82 -9.03 5.30
C CYS A 120 23.31 -9.36 5.04
N ARG A 121 23.61 -10.16 4.01
CA ARG A 121 24.99 -10.45 3.60
C ARG A 121 25.74 -9.21 3.14
N LEU A 122 25.08 -8.33 2.39
CA LEU A 122 25.63 -7.07 1.91
C LEU A 122 25.81 -6.07 3.05
N LEU A 123 24.92 -6.07 4.03
CA LEU A 123 24.99 -5.21 5.23
C LEU A 123 26.18 -5.60 6.13
N GLY A 124 26.64 -6.85 6.06
CA GLY A 124 27.83 -7.33 6.76
C GLY A 124 27.57 -8.52 7.70
N MET A 125 26.32 -8.97 7.84
CA MET A 125 25.95 -10.14 8.64
C MET A 125 26.51 -11.42 8.01
N ARG A 126 27.00 -12.36 8.81
CA ARG A 126 27.58 -13.64 8.36
C ARG A 126 26.54 -14.55 7.72
N ARG A 127 26.97 -15.54 6.92
CA ARG A 127 26.06 -16.48 6.22
C ARG A 127 24.99 -17.10 7.11
N LEU A 128 25.37 -17.58 8.30
CA LEU A 128 24.41 -18.18 9.23
C LEU A 128 23.37 -17.15 9.70
N GLU A 129 23.81 -15.96 10.11
CA GLU A 129 22.94 -14.87 10.55
C GLU A 129 21.98 -14.47 9.43
N SER A 130 22.47 -14.35 8.19
CA SER A 130 21.62 -14.03 7.04
C SER A 130 20.60 -15.11 6.73
N VAL A 131 20.93 -16.40 6.93
CA VAL A 131 19.95 -17.50 6.79
C VAL A 131 18.90 -17.40 7.89
N LEU A 132 19.31 -17.14 9.13
CA LEU A 132 18.38 -16.98 10.26
C LEU A 132 17.43 -15.80 10.06
N ALA A 133 17.92 -14.67 9.53
CA ALA A 133 17.07 -13.53 9.19
C ALA A 133 16.05 -13.87 8.09
N ALA A 134 16.50 -14.55 7.03
CA ALA A 134 15.62 -15.04 5.97
C ALA A 134 14.58 -16.06 6.48
N CYS A 135 14.91 -16.82 7.53
CA CYS A 135 13.95 -17.73 8.16
C CYS A 135 12.94 -17.02 9.04
N ALA A 136 13.38 -16.07 9.86
CA ALA A 136 12.49 -15.38 10.79
C ALA A 136 11.48 -14.47 10.06
N VAL A 137 11.86 -13.85 8.93
CA VAL A 137 10.96 -12.91 8.24
C VAL A 137 9.68 -13.57 7.70
N VAL A 138 9.74 -14.81 7.24
CA VAL A 138 8.56 -15.53 6.70
C VAL A 138 7.67 -16.14 7.78
N LEU A 139 8.07 -16.01 9.05
CA LEU A 139 7.33 -16.53 10.19
C LEU A 139 6.59 -15.45 10.96
N LEU A 140 6.79 -14.18 10.61
CA LEU A 140 6.08 -13.06 11.25
C LEU A 140 4.57 -13.21 11.10
N HIS A 141 3.85 -12.85 12.15
CA HIS A 141 2.41 -12.69 12.12
C HIS A 141 2.01 -11.56 13.08
N GLU A 142 1.40 -10.51 12.53
CA GLU A 142 0.90 -9.37 13.30
C GLU A 142 -0.63 -9.40 13.39
N ARG A 143 -1.18 -8.79 14.45
CA ARG A 143 -2.62 -8.81 14.74
C ARG A 143 -3.42 -7.86 13.86
N GLU A 144 -2.98 -6.61 13.75
CA GLU A 144 -3.72 -5.54 13.06
C GLU A 144 -3.50 -5.56 11.53
N GLY A 145 -2.64 -6.46 11.05
CA GLY A 145 -2.26 -6.57 9.64
C GLY A 145 -1.34 -5.46 9.16
N TYR A 146 -1.07 -5.42 7.86
CA TYR A 146 -0.22 -4.44 7.18
C TYR A 146 1.29 -4.45 7.54
N GLY A 147 1.72 -5.31 8.47
CA GLY A 147 3.12 -5.66 8.71
C GLY A 147 3.75 -6.53 7.61
N LEU A 148 4.78 -7.29 7.96
CA LEU A 148 5.54 -8.17 7.05
C LEU A 148 5.12 -9.63 7.11
N GLY A 149 4.12 -9.98 7.92
CA GLY A 149 3.52 -11.30 7.92
C GLY A 149 3.02 -11.70 6.54
N LEU A 150 3.21 -12.98 6.18
CA LEU A 150 2.85 -13.49 4.86
C LEU A 150 1.34 -13.37 4.57
N THR A 151 0.49 -13.38 5.61
CA THR A 151 -0.96 -13.20 5.50
C THR A 151 -1.34 -11.95 4.74
N ASN A 152 -0.63 -10.84 4.95
CA ASN A 152 -0.95 -9.56 4.33
C ASN A 152 -0.89 -9.60 2.80
N PHE A 153 -0.15 -10.57 2.24
CA PHE A 153 0.13 -10.67 0.82
C PHE A 153 -0.70 -11.74 0.10
N THR A 154 -1.79 -12.21 0.73
CA THR A 154 -2.63 -13.30 0.21
C THR A 154 -4.04 -12.81 -0.12
N TYR A 155 -4.78 -13.67 -0.80
CA TYR A 155 -6.16 -13.46 -1.21
C TYR A 155 -7.09 -13.12 -0.03
N SER A 156 -7.06 -13.89 1.05
CA SER A 156 -7.91 -13.67 2.24
C SER A 156 -7.35 -12.62 3.20
N GLY A 157 -6.14 -12.12 2.95
CA GLY A 157 -5.51 -11.06 3.73
C GLY A 157 -5.87 -9.66 3.24
N TYR A 158 -4.92 -8.72 3.40
CA TYR A 158 -5.11 -7.30 3.08
C TYR A 158 -4.72 -6.93 1.65
N GLY A 159 -4.03 -7.80 0.91
CA GLY A 159 -3.62 -7.54 -0.47
C GLY A 159 -2.51 -6.49 -0.60
N THR A 160 -1.58 -6.40 0.35
CA THR A 160 -0.46 -5.44 0.31
C THR A 160 0.65 -5.86 -0.67
N TYR A 161 0.28 -6.22 -1.89
CA TYR A 161 1.17 -6.78 -2.92
C TYR A 161 2.30 -5.83 -3.33
N ASN A 162 2.03 -4.53 -3.37
CA ASN A 162 3.05 -3.49 -3.59
C ASN A 162 4.12 -3.50 -2.49
N GLN A 163 3.71 -3.67 -1.23
CA GLN A 163 4.63 -3.75 -0.10
C GLN A 163 5.51 -5.00 -0.21
N LEU A 164 4.92 -6.15 -0.53
CA LEU A 164 5.68 -7.38 -0.81
C LEU A 164 6.70 -7.18 -1.93
N PHE A 165 6.31 -6.52 -3.03
CA PHE A 165 7.22 -6.22 -4.12
C PHE A 165 8.36 -5.29 -3.70
N ALA A 166 8.07 -4.27 -2.89
CA ALA A 166 9.09 -3.39 -2.32
C ALA A 166 10.07 -4.14 -1.39
N MET A 167 9.62 -5.20 -0.70
CA MET A 167 10.47 -6.05 0.13
C MET A 167 11.52 -6.85 -0.65
N LEU A 168 11.41 -6.95 -1.98
CA LEU A 168 12.50 -7.49 -2.80
C LEU A 168 13.71 -6.55 -2.81
N PHE A 169 13.48 -5.24 -2.76
CA PHE A 169 14.51 -4.21 -2.92
C PHE A 169 14.94 -3.60 -1.58
N PHE A 170 14.04 -3.50 -0.62
CA PHE A 170 14.30 -2.85 0.68
C PHE A 170 15.57 -3.38 1.40
N PRO A 171 15.82 -4.71 1.50
CA PRO A 171 17.04 -5.22 2.13
C PRO A 171 18.33 -4.80 1.41
N PHE A 172 18.26 -4.59 0.09
CA PHE A 172 19.38 -4.06 -0.68
C PHE A 172 19.56 -2.57 -0.47
N THR A 173 18.46 -1.82 -0.37
CA THR A 173 18.48 -0.38 -0.11
C THR A 173 19.21 -0.06 1.18
N ILE A 174 18.82 -0.69 2.29
CA ILE A 174 19.48 -0.48 3.59
C ILE A 174 20.96 -0.89 3.53
N ALA A 175 21.30 -1.97 2.82
CA ALA A 175 22.66 -2.47 2.77
C ALA A 175 23.59 -1.61 1.90
N TYR A 176 23.13 -1.19 0.72
CA TYR A 176 23.89 -0.32 -0.18
C TYR A 176 24.01 1.09 0.40
N ALA A 177 22.96 1.62 1.01
CA ALA A 177 23.02 2.92 1.68
C ALA A 177 23.99 2.88 2.87
N HIS A 178 23.92 1.87 3.74
CA HIS A 178 24.87 1.70 4.84
C HIS A 178 26.33 1.66 4.34
N ARG A 179 26.60 0.90 3.28
CA ARG A 179 27.93 0.83 2.66
C ARG A 179 28.36 2.16 2.06
N MET A 180 27.44 2.88 1.41
CA MET A 180 27.70 4.21 0.87
C MET A 180 28.09 5.18 1.98
N LEU A 181 27.30 5.25 3.05
CA LEU A 181 27.56 6.11 4.20
C LEU A 181 28.89 5.77 4.89
N ARG A 182 29.17 4.48 5.08
CA ARG A 182 30.39 4.03 5.76
C ARG A 182 31.67 4.19 4.93
N THR A 183 31.60 3.94 3.62
CA THR A 183 32.79 3.91 2.75
C THR A 183 32.99 5.17 1.91
N GLY A 184 31.97 6.03 1.83
CA GLY A 184 31.97 7.18 0.92
C GLY A 184 32.05 6.76 -0.54
N LYS A 185 31.43 5.62 -0.91
CA LYS A 185 31.38 5.08 -2.28
C LYS A 185 30.11 4.26 -2.51
N GLY A 186 29.54 4.33 -3.71
CA GLY A 186 28.49 3.42 -4.16
C GLY A 186 27.11 4.06 -4.31
N ALA A 187 27.05 5.39 -4.47
CA ALA A 187 25.81 6.14 -4.63
C ALA A 187 24.90 5.61 -5.74
N LEU A 188 25.46 5.08 -6.84
CA LEU A 188 24.67 4.51 -7.94
C LEU A 188 23.89 3.25 -7.53
N ALA A 189 24.54 2.30 -6.85
CA ALA A 189 23.86 1.09 -6.40
C ALA A 189 22.84 1.40 -5.31
N ALA A 190 23.17 2.33 -4.41
CA ALA A 190 22.26 2.79 -3.37
C ALA A 190 21.04 3.51 -3.96
N SER A 191 21.22 4.40 -4.95
CA SER A 191 20.12 5.13 -5.58
C SER A 191 19.22 4.22 -6.39
N LEU A 192 19.76 3.27 -7.14
CA LEU A 192 18.95 2.29 -7.88
C LEU A 192 18.10 1.42 -6.94
N ALA A 193 18.68 0.90 -5.87
CA ALA A 193 17.94 0.08 -4.91
C ALA A 193 16.86 0.91 -4.18
N PHE A 194 17.20 2.13 -3.76
CA PHE A 194 16.27 3.05 -3.13
C PHE A 194 15.11 3.41 -4.06
N SER A 195 15.40 3.84 -5.29
CA SER A 195 14.38 4.19 -6.28
C SER A 195 13.48 3.01 -6.63
N ALA A 196 14.04 1.80 -6.76
CA ALA A 196 13.24 0.58 -6.95
C ALA A 196 12.32 0.32 -5.75
N THR A 197 12.81 0.50 -4.51
CA THR A 197 12.00 0.35 -3.29
C THR A 197 10.87 1.39 -3.25
N PHE A 198 11.19 2.65 -3.52
CA PHE A 198 10.28 3.78 -3.43
C PHE A 198 9.19 3.76 -4.51
N MET A 199 9.56 3.45 -5.76
CA MET A 199 8.60 3.28 -6.86
C MET A 199 7.78 1.99 -6.77
N SER A 200 8.19 1.03 -5.94
CA SER A 200 7.40 -0.18 -5.65
C SER A 200 6.33 0.09 -4.59
N HIS A 201 6.64 0.90 -3.58
CA HIS A 201 5.71 1.27 -2.52
C HIS A 201 6.22 2.55 -1.80
N ILE A 202 5.49 3.66 -1.93
CA ILE A 202 5.90 4.99 -1.41
C ILE A 202 6.25 4.91 0.07
N LEU A 203 5.35 4.30 0.87
CA LEU A 203 5.50 4.22 2.32
C LEU A 203 6.73 3.40 2.72
N THR A 204 7.03 2.32 2.00
CA THR A 204 8.25 1.53 2.26
C THR A 204 9.51 2.29 1.86
N GLY A 205 9.47 3.10 0.80
CA GLY A 205 10.59 4.00 0.50
C GLY A 205 10.73 5.14 1.52
N TYR A 206 9.63 5.60 2.13
CA TYR A 206 9.68 6.49 3.29
C TYR A 206 10.38 5.80 4.47
N PHE A 207 10.06 4.54 4.74
CA PHE A 207 10.76 3.75 5.76
C PHE A 207 12.25 3.62 5.45
N ALA A 208 12.60 3.40 4.19
CA ALA A 208 14.00 3.34 3.78
C ALA A 208 14.71 4.67 4.01
N CYS A 209 14.05 5.81 3.74
CA CYS A 209 14.60 7.14 4.01
C CYS A 209 14.89 7.31 5.51
N MET A 210 13.90 7.02 6.37
CA MET A 210 14.07 7.09 7.83
C MET A 210 15.19 6.17 8.32
N TRP A 211 15.24 4.94 7.82
CA TRP A 211 16.31 3.99 8.15
C TRP A 211 17.69 4.54 7.79
N ILE A 212 17.86 5.09 6.59
CA ILE A 212 19.11 5.68 6.10
C ILE A 212 19.52 6.89 6.94
N LEU A 213 18.57 7.76 7.31
CA LEU A 213 18.82 8.91 8.17
C LEU A 213 19.31 8.48 9.56
N ILE A 214 18.63 7.52 10.19
CA ILE A 214 19.05 6.97 11.47
C ILE A 214 20.45 6.34 11.35
N ASP A 215 20.71 5.55 10.31
CA ASP A 215 22.01 4.92 10.08
C ASP A 215 23.12 5.96 9.87
N ALA A 216 22.85 7.03 9.12
CA ALA A 216 23.77 8.15 8.95
C ALA A 216 24.11 8.83 10.28
N LEU A 217 23.11 9.11 11.12
CA LEU A 217 23.32 9.71 12.44
C LEU A 217 24.13 8.79 13.36
N VAL A 218 23.83 7.49 13.37
CA VAL A 218 24.58 6.50 14.16
C VAL A 218 26.05 6.42 13.69
N LEU A 219 26.29 6.39 12.38
CA LEU A 219 27.65 6.36 11.84
C LEU A 219 28.42 7.64 12.18
N VAL A 220 27.79 8.81 12.02
CA VAL A 220 28.37 10.11 12.38
C VAL A 220 28.76 10.16 13.87
N ALA A 221 27.89 9.70 14.75
CA ALA A 221 28.14 9.70 16.19
C ALA A 221 29.24 8.70 16.60
N SER A 222 29.29 7.54 15.96
CA SER A 222 30.16 6.43 16.35
C SER A 222 31.53 6.42 15.68
N GLU A 223 31.67 7.01 14.49
CA GLU A 223 32.90 6.99 13.68
C GLU A 223 33.43 8.41 13.35
N ARG A 224 33.11 9.42 14.17
CA ARG A 224 33.43 10.85 13.94
C ARG A 224 34.88 11.14 13.48
N GLY A 225 35.86 10.40 13.99
CA GLY A 225 37.29 10.54 13.64
C GLY A 225 37.80 9.66 12.50
N ARG A 226 36.96 8.78 11.93
CA ARG A 226 37.29 7.85 10.84
C ARG A 226 36.53 8.15 9.56
N LEU A 227 35.44 8.91 9.66
CA LEU A 227 34.63 9.31 8.52
C LEU A 227 35.37 10.28 7.60
N LYS A 228 35.37 9.96 6.31
CA LYS A 228 35.86 10.83 5.26
C LYS A 228 34.72 11.74 4.81
N TRP A 229 34.56 12.88 5.49
CA TRP A 229 33.43 13.80 5.33
C TRP A 229 33.25 14.30 3.89
N ILE A 230 34.33 14.66 3.19
CA ILE A 230 34.24 15.16 1.81
C ILE A 230 33.67 14.07 0.86
N PRO A 231 34.25 12.86 0.77
CA PRO A 231 33.64 11.76 0.00
C PRO A 231 32.22 11.42 0.40
N LEU A 232 31.92 11.42 1.71
CA LEU A 232 30.58 11.14 2.21
C LEU A 232 29.55 12.15 1.70
N LEU A 233 29.84 13.44 1.82
CA LEU A 233 28.94 14.50 1.34
C LEU A 233 28.78 14.45 -0.18
N ALA A 234 29.88 14.25 -0.92
CA ALA A 234 29.84 14.14 -2.38
C ALA A 234 29.00 12.95 -2.85
N GLU A 235 29.17 11.76 -2.26
CA GLU A 235 28.37 10.59 -2.61
C GLU A 235 26.93 10.70 -2.12
N SER A 236 26.66 11.36 -1.00
CA SER A 236 25.29 11.61 -0.53
C SER A 236 24.56 12.58 -1.47
N ALA A 237 25.23 13.66 -1.91
CA ALA A 237 24.67 14.57 -2.91
C ALA A 237 24.42 13.85 -4.25
N LYS A 238 25.37 13.02 -4.69
CA LYS A 238 25.21 12.18 -5.88
C LYS A 238 24.06 11.19 -5.73
N PHE A 239 23.88 10.59 -4.56
CA PHE A 239 22.76 9.70 -4.26
C PHE A 239 21.43 10.44 -4.42
N VAL A 240 21.27 11.61 -3.81
CA VAL A 240 20.05 12.43 -3.94
C VAL A 240 19.80 12.83 -5.39
N ALA A 241 20.83 13.30 -6.10
CA ALA A 241 20.71 13.68 -7.51
C ALA A 241 20.29 12.50 -8.40
N LEU A 242 20.85 11.31 -8.16
CA LEU A 242 20.47 10.12 -8.90
C LEU A 242 19.05 9.65 -8.55
N VAL A 243 18.65 9.68 -7.28
CA VAL A 243 17.26 9.35 -6.89
C VAL A 243 16.29 10.27 -7.62
N LEU A 244 16.55 11.58 -7.63
CA LEU A 244 15.74 12.55 -8.38
C LEU A 244 15.75 12.28 -9.90
N LEU A 245 16.88 11.87 -10.47
CA LEU A 245 16.94 11.47 -11.87
C LEU A 245 16.04 10.26 -12.17
N TRP A 246 16.06 9.24 -11.31
CA TRP A 246 15.27 8.01 -11.51
C TRP A 246 13.78 8.23 -11.28
N THR A 247 13.40 9.01 -10.26
CA THR A 247 12.00 9.10 -9.80
C THR A 247 11.36 10.45 -10.09
N GLY A 248 12.11 11.46 -10.53
CA GLY A 248 11.63 12.85 -10.66
C GLY A 248 10.46 13.01 -11.61
N HIS A 249 10.43 12.21 -12.68
CA HIS A 249 9.32 12.19 -13.65
C HIS A 249 7.96 11.88 -13.01
N TRP A 250 7.94 11.20 -11.86
CA TRP A 250 6.73 10.82 -11.14
C TRP A 250 6.56 11.60 -9.83
N VAL A 251 7.65 11.78 -9.06
CA VAL A 251 7.61 12.49 -7.77
C VAL A 251 7.30 13.97 -7.92
N ILE A 252 7.79 14.63 -8.98
CA ILE A 252 7.56 16.06 -9.19
C ILE A 252 6.07 16.32 -9.47
N PRO A 253 5.42 15.65 -10.45
CA PRO A 253 3.97 15.77 -10.63
C PRO A 253 3.19 15.40 -9.37
N MET A 254 3.54 14.30 -8.69
CA MET A 254 2.88 13.89 -7.45
C MET A 254 2.92 14.99 -6.37
N ALA A 255 4.06 15.67 -6.22
CA ALA A 255 4.21 16.75 -5.25
C ALA A 255 3.45 18.03 -5.64
N GLN A 256 3.34 18.31 -6.95
CA GLN A 256 2.53 19.42 -7.48
C GLN A 256 1.04 19.16 -7.28
N ASP A 257 0.61 17.93 -7.53
CA ASP A 257 -0.78 17.48 -7.45
C ASP A 257 -1.17 17.03 -6.04
N SER A 258 -0.33 17.26 -5.02
CA SER A 258 -0.61 16.82 -3.65
C SER A 258 -1.87 17.46 -3.06
N VAL A 259 -2.33 18.59 -3.62
CA VAL A 259 -3.59 19.24 -3.24
C VAL A 259 -4.82 18.48 -3.75
N LEU A 260 -4.64 17.66 -4.79
CA LEU A 260 -5.67 16.80 -5.37
C LEU A 260 -5.73 15.42 -4.69
N GLN A 261 -4.85 15.17 -3.71
CA GLN A 261 -4.86 13.92 -2.93
C GLN A 261 -5.80 14.06 -1.73
N HIS A 262 -6.81 13.20 -1.69
CA HIS A 262 -7.77 13.17 -0.60
C HIS A 262 -7.21 12.40 0.61
N LYS A 263 -7.58 12.86 1.81
CA LYS A 263 -7.41 12.12 3.06
C LYS A 263 -8.79 11.61 3.51
N SER A 264 -9.05 10.32 3.28
CA SER A 264 -10.36 9.73 3.56
C SER A 264 -10.79 9.88 5.02
N GLU A 265 -12.03 10.34 5.19
CA GLU A 265 -12.74 10.37 6.47
C GLU A 265 -13.34 9.01 6.86
N PHE A 266 -13.43 8.07 5.91
CA PHE A 266 -13.98 6.73 6.13
C PHE A 266 -12.91 5.75 6.61
N GLU A 267 -11.64 6.13 6.53
CA GLU A 267 -10.55 5.44 7.21
C GLU A 267 -10.54 5.76 8.70
N ALA A 268 -10.36 4.73 9.53
CA ALA A 268 -10.32 4.90 10.97
C ALA A 268 -9.20 5.87 11.41
N GLY A 269 -9.51 6.77 12.35
CA GLY A 269 -8.59 7.86 12.75
C GLY A 269 -7.20 7.38 13.19
N TRP A 270 -7.12 6.24 13.90
CA TRP A 270 -5.87 5.63 14.35
C TRP A 270 -4.91 5.30 13.21
N LYS A 271 -5.40 5.14 11.97
CA LYS A 271 -4.54 4.97 10.81
C LYS A 271 -3.63 6.18 10.59
N TRP A 272 -4.10 7.39 10.91
CA TRP A 272 -3.42 8.67 10.69
C TRP A 272 -2.71 9.21 11.94
N THR A 273 -3.01 8.70 13.13
CA THR A 273 -2.37 9.13 14.39
C THR A 273 -1.47 8.05 15.01
N GLY A 274 -1.61 6.80 14.58
CA GLY A 274 -1.01 5.64 15.25
C GLY A 274 -1.85 5.23 16.47
N HIS A 275 -1.42 4.14 17.13
CA HIS A 275 -2.13 3.58 18.28
C HIS A 275 -1.69 4.17 19.63
N GLY A 276 -0.62 4.96 19.65
CA GLY A 276 -0.05 5.49 20.89
C GLY A 276 0.83 4.49 21.64
N ALA A 277 1.60 4.99 22.61
CA ALA A 277 2.62 4.22 23.32
C ALA A 277 2.04 3.10 24.18
N GLU A 278 0.90 3.33 24.84
CA GLU A 278 0.26 2.33 25.70
C GLU A 278 -0.15 1.09 24.90
N GLU A 279 -0.84 1.29 23.77
CA GLU A 279 -1.28 0.20 22.91
C GLU A 279 -0.08 -0.49 22.25
N VAL A 280 0.86 0.27 21.67
CA VAL A 280 2.04 -0.33 21.00
C VAL A 280 2.90 -1.13 21.98
N LEU A 281 3.07 -0.67 23.22
CA LEU A 281 3.79 -1.43 24.24
C LEU A 281 2.99 -2.68 24.64
N THR A 282 1.67 -2.58 24.80
CA THR A 282 0.79 -3.72 25.11
C THR A 282 0.86 -4.79 24.01
N GLU A 283 0.81 -4.39 22.75
CA GLU A 283 0.94 -5.27 21.58
C GLU A 283 2.35 -5.87 21.48
N LEU A 284 3.40 -5.12 21.86
CA LEU A 284 4.76 -5.63 21.95
C LEU A 284 4.92 -6.67 23.09
N PHE A 285 4.31 -6.44 24.25
CA PHE A 285 4.39 -7.35 25.40
C PHE A 285 3.56 -8.62 25.22
N SER A 286 2.38 -8.50 24.61
CA SER A 286 1.51 -9.64 24.28
C SER A 286 2.04 -10.47 23.11
N GLY A 287 2.91 -9.88 22.28
CA GLY A 287 3.52 -10.51 21.11
C GLY A 287 2.77 -10.31 19.82
N ASN A 288 1.71 -9.51 19.81
CA ASN A 288 0.87 -9.26 18.65
C ASN A 288 1.58 -8.52 17.50
N ILE A 289 2.79 -7.96 17.72
CA ILE A 289 3.61 -7.37 16.65
C ILE A 289 4.34 -8.44 15.81
N MET A 290 4.60 -9.63 16.34
CA MET A 290 5.41 -10.66 15.64
C MET A 290 4.84 -12.08 15.71
N ASP A 291 3.99 -12.37 16.68
CA ASP A 291 3.43 -13.67 17.04
C ASP A 291 1.94 -13.58 17.42
N ALA A 292 1.16 -12.78 16.71
CA ALA A 292 -0.29 -12.76 16.92
C ALA A 292 -0.89 -14.18 16.89
N ASP A 293 -1.91 -14.41 17.74
CA ASP A 293 -2.63 -15.69 17.86
C ASP A 293 -1.78 -16.93 18.19
N ARG A 294 -0.56 -16.75 18.70
CA ARG A 294 0.32 -17.86 19.13
C ARG A 294 1.19 -17.49 20.33
N ILE A 295 1.94 -18.47 20.83
CA ILE A 295 2.92 -18.24 21.91
C ILE A 295 3.98 -17.25 21.40
N PRO A 296 4.32 -16.16 22.15
CA PRO A 296 5.11 -15.04 21.65
C PRO A 296 6.62 -15.31 21.57
N VAL A 297 6.98 -16.37 20.84
CA VAL A 297 8.36 -16.88 20.74
C VAL A 297 9.25 -15.90 19.99
N LEU A 298 8.87 -15.44 18.80
CA LEU A 298 9.72 -14.50 18.05
C LEU A 298 9.91 -13.21 18.84
N THR A 299 8.85 -12.69 19.44
CA THR A 299 8.80 -11.47 20.24
C THR A 299 9.75 -11.53 21.44
N ILE A 300 9.69 -12.61 22.24
CA ILE A 300 10.56 -12.77 23.42
C ILE A 300 12.03 -12.82 22.98
N PHE A 301 12.34 -13.67 22.00
CA PHE A 301 13.73 -13.87 21.58
C PHE A 301 14.30 -12.66 20.84
N SER A 302 13.51 -11.95 20.04
CA SER A 302 13.93 -10.71 19.38
C SER A 302 14.16 -9.60 20.40
N THR A 303 13.33 -9.48 21.42
CA THR A 303 13.51 -8.50 22.51
C THR A 303 14.81 -8.78 23.27
N ILE A 304 15.06 -10.03 23.65
CA ILE A 304 16.35 -10.44 24.24
C ILE A 304 17.51 -10.14 23.29
N ALA A 305 17.33 -10.35 21.99
CA ALA A 305 18.35 -10.10 20.99
C ALA A 305 18.65 -8.60 20.80
N VAL A 306 17.65 -7.73 20.88
CA VAL A 306 17.82 -6.27 20.88
C VAL A 306 18.66 -5.85 22.09
N LEU A 307 18.34 -6.36 23.28
CA LEU A 307 19.13 -6.11 24.50
C LEU A 307 20.57 -6.62 24.36
N PHE A 308 20.76 -7.81 23.78
CA PHE A 308 22.09 -8.35 23.49
C PHE A 308 22.89 -7.45 22.52
N CYS A 309 22.25 -6.98 21.45
CA CYS A 309 22.85 -6.09 20.48
C CYS A 309 23.22 -4.73 21.12
N ALA A 310 22.32 -4.14 21.91
CA ALA A 310 22.56 -2.91 22.67
C ALA A 310 23.72 -3.06 23.67
N TRP A 311 23.73 -4.15 24.43
CA TRP A 311 24.80 -4.46 25.39
C TRP A 311 26.17 -4.59 24.71
N SER A 312 26.20 -5.18 23.51
CA SER A 312 27.44 -5.29 22.73
C SER A 312 28.01 -3.94 22.30
N ALA A 313 27.15 -2.93 22.12
CA ALA A 313 27.54 -1.55 21.85
C ALA A 313 28.03 -0.85 23.13
N LEU A 314 27.31 -0.99 24.25
CA LEU A 314 27.69 -0.40 25.54
C LEU A 314 29.06 -0.88 26.02
N ARG A 315 29.38 -2.16 25.80
CA ARG A 315 30.71 -2.72 26.12
C ARG A 315 31.89 -2.03 25.43
N ARG A 316 31.65 -1.26 24.36
CA ARG A 316 32.71 -0.45 23.70
C ARG A 316 33.15 0.73 24.54
N LEU A 317 32.27 1.26 25.39
CA LEU A 317 32.56 2.40 26.25
C LEU A 317 33.36 1.98 27.49
N LEU A 318 33.47 0.67 27.77
CA LEU A 318 34.25 0.12 28.87
C LEU A 318 35.74 -0.03 28.50
N PRO A 319 36.68 0.11 29.46
CA PRO A 319 38.12 -0.08 29.23
C PRO A 319 38.43 -1.47 28.65
N ARG A 320 39.16 -1.52 27.54
CA ARG A 320 39.53 -2.78 26.87
C ARG A 320 40.43 -3.65 27.75
N ARG A 321 40.09 -4.94 27.90
CA ARG A 321 41.07 -5.96 28.30
C ARG A 321 42.08 -6.18 27.15
N ARG A 322 43.38 -6.16 27.47
CA ARG A 322 44.48 -6.44 26.52
C ARG A 322 44.29 -7.81 25.85
N GLY A 323 44.39 -7.88 24.51
CA GLY A 323 44.55 -9.14 23.77
C GLY A 323 43.49 -9.56 22.75
N GLN A 324 42.42 -8.79 22.50
CA GLN A 324 41.45 -9.14 21.44
C GLN A 324 41.80 -8.50 20.08
N PRO A 325 41.65 -9.22 18.95
CA PRO A 325 41.84 -8.66 17.62
C PRO A 325 40.86 -7.50 17.37
N ALA A 326 41.42 -6.30 17.24
CA ALA A 326 40.72 -5.04 17.51
C ALA A 326 39.74 -4.58 16.41
N GLU A 327 39.92 -4.99 15.15
CA GLU A 327 39.16 -4.46 14.02
C GLU A 327 37.92 -5.28 13.65
N ALA A 328 38.03 -6.62 13.58
CA ALA A 328 36.89 -7.48 13.24
C ALA A 328 35.80 -7.45 14.33
N ALA A 329 36.19 -7.43 15.61
CA ALA A 329 35.27 -7.27 16.73
C ALA A 329 34.62 -5.86 16.77
N ALA A 330 35.31 -4.85 16.25
CA ALA A 330 34.81 -3.49 16.13
C ALA A 330 33.92 -3.26 14.89
N GLY A 331 33.95 -4.11 13.88
CA GLY A 331 32.92 -4.09 12.83
C GLY A 331 31.59 -4.66 13.33
N ASP A 332 31.64 -5.86 13.91
CA ASP A 332 30.45 -6.61 14.33
C ASP A 332 29.65 -5.89 15.43
N ALA A 333 30.31 -5.26 16.39
CA ALA A 333 29.61 -4.54 17.46
C ALA A 333 29.01 -3.19 17.00
N LEU A 334 29.41 -2.64 15.85
CA LEU A 334 28.88 -1.37 15.33
C LEU A 334 27.56 -1.65 14.66
N LEU A 335 27.54 -2.68 13.82
CA LEU A 335 26.34 -3.19 13.18
C LEU A 335 25.28 -3.57 14.22
N ARG A 336 25.67 -4.32 15.28
CA ARG A 336 24.76 -4.67 16.38
C ARG A 336 24.22 -3.44 17.09
N GLY A 337 25.10 -2.49 17.45
CA GLY A 337 24.67 -1.26 18.12
C GLY A 337 23.72 -0.43 17.27
N GLY A 338 24.04 -0.26 15.98
CA GLY A 338 23.19 0.46 15.03
C GLY A 338 21.84 -0.20 14.85
N LEU A 339 21.78 -1.53 14.71
CA LEU A 339 20.50 -2.25 14.61
C LEU A 339 19.68 -2.21 15.90
N ALA A 340 20.32 -2.20 17.07
CA ALA A 340 19.60 -2.00 18.34
C ALA A 340 19.01 -0.59 18.45
N ILE A 341 19.76 0.44 17.99
CA ILE A 341 19.25 1.82 17.93
C ILE A 341 18.09 1.91 16.94
N GLN A 342 18.21 1.30 15.75
CA GLN A 342 17.11 1.20 14.80
C GLN A 342 15.89 0.55 15.46
N ALA A 343 16.04 -0.60 16.11
CA ALA A 343 14.95 -1.30 16.78
C ALA A 343 14.21 -0.41 17.79
N VAL A 344 14.94 0.31 18.65
CA VAL A 344 14.35 1.22 19.63
C VAL A 344 13.65 2.39 18.95
N LEU A 345 14.30 3.06 17.99
CA LEU A 345 13.72 4.22 17.31
C LEU A 345 12.48 3.85 16.50
N TRP A 346 12.45 2.68 15.86
CA TRP A 346 11.27 2.20 15.15
C TRP A 346 10.10 1.92 16.08
N VAL A 347 10.33 1.38 17.29
CA VAL A 347 9.27 1.25 18.31
C VAL A 347 8.73 2.63 18.69
N LEU A 348 9.62 3.60 18.95
CA LEU A 348 9.21 4.97 19.28
C LEU A 348 8.43 5.63 18.14
N LEU A 349 8.85 5.45 16.89
CA LEU A 349 8.14 6.00 15.72
C LEU A 349 6.74 5.37 15.56
N THR A 350 6.59 4.09 15.90
CA THR A 350 5.31 3.36 15.82
C THR A 350 4.27 3.91 16.81
N PHE A 351 4.68 4.57 17.89
CA PHE A 351 3.75 5.26 18.79
C PHE A 351 2.94 6.35 18.07
N GLY A 352 3.51 6.94 17.02
CA GLY A 352 2.84 7.91 16.16
C GLY A 352 2.48 9.25 16.84
N PRO A 353 1.83 10.14 16.09
CA PRO A 353 1.31 11.42 16.60
C PRO A 353 0.43 11.31 17.85
N GLU A 354 -0.25 10.19 18.07
CA GLU A 354 -1.06 9.95 19.28
C GLU A 354 -0.24 10.13 20.57
N THR A 355 1.05 9.76 20.55
CA THR A 355 1.95 9.96 21.71
C THR A 355 2.80 11.22 21.59
N TRP A 356 3.36 11.46 20.41
CA TRP A 356 4.36 12.51 20.23
C TRP A 356 3.77 13.88 19.87
N GLY A 357 2.47 13.94 19.55
CA GLY A 357 1.79 15.13 19.09
C GLY A 357 2.51 15.80 17.92
N GLY A 358 2.65 17.12 17.99
CA GLY A 358 3.30 17.94 16.96
C GLY A 358 4.81 17.67 16.78
N VAL A 359 5.48 16.89 17.64
CA VAL A 359 6.91 16.59 17.44
C VAL A 359 7.14 15.88 16.10
N LEU A 360 6.24 14.99 15.71
CA LEU A 360 6.33 14.27 14.43
C LEU A 360 5.87 15.10 13.23
N SER A 361 5.30 16.29 13.44
CA SER A 361 4.90 17.18 12.33
C SER A 361 6.10 17.77 11.59
N ILE A 362 7.31 17.71 12.17
CA ILE A 362 8.56 18.10 11.49
C ILE A 362 8.90 17.18 10.31
N LEU A 363 8.38 15.95 10.33
CA LEU A 363 8.63 14.99 9.28
C LEU A 363 7.80 15.35 8.05
N PRO A 364 8.40 15.36 6.85
CA PRO A 364 7.68 15.61 5.61
C PRO A 364 6.51 14.64 5.46
N PHE A 365 5.35 15.15 5.03
CA PHE A 365 4.13 14.39 4.77
C PHE A 365 3.50 13.70 5.99
N SER A 366 3.95 14.02 7.22
CA SER A 366 3.46 13.42 8.48
C SER A 366 1.94 13.40 8.64
N GLY A 367 1.23 14.42 8.16
CA GLY A 367 -0.24 14.50 8.25
C GLY A 367 -1.02 13.54 7.33
N THR A 368 -0.33 12.92 6.37
CA THR A 368 -0.88 12.00 5.36
C THR A 368 -0.24 10.61 5.42
N LEU A 369 0.55 10.30 6.45
CA LEU A 369 1.14 8.97 6.64
C LEU A 369 0.17 8.05 7.38
N HIS A 370 0.13 6.79 6.94
CA HIS A 370 -0.51 5.70 7.69
C HIS A 370 0.43 5.20 8.80
N TRP A 371 0.39 5.85 9.97
CA TRP A 371 1.31 5.62 11.09
C TRP A 371 1.27 4.22 11.68
N HIS A 372 0.10 3.57 11.68
CA HIS A 372 -0.05 2.18 12.14
C HIS A 372 0.91 1.21 11.42
N ARG A 373 1.28 1.50 10.16
CA ARG A 373 2.17 0.63 9.36
C ARG A 373 3.65 0.72 9.74
N PHE A 374 4.04 1.60 10.66
CA PHE A 374 5.44 1.76 11.07
C PHE A 374 5.99 0.54 11.83
N GLU A 375 5.11 -0.35 12.31
CA GLU A 375 5.48 -1.63 12.91
C GLU A 375 6.36 -2.51 11.99
N ALA A 376 6.21 -2.38 10.66
CA ALA A 376 7.04 -3.12 9.71
C ALA A 376 8.54 -2.81 9.91
N GLY A 377 8.89 -1.58 10.29
CA GLY A 377 10.28 -1.22 10.61
C GLY A 377 10.78 -1.88 11.91
N VAL A 378 9.89 -2.03 12.91
CA VAL A 378 10.17 -2.78 14.14
C VAL A 378 10.50 -4.23 13.81
N GLN A 379 9.63 -4.89 13.03
CA GLN A 379 9.78 -6.28 12.63
C GLN A 379 11.12 -6.53 11.92
N ILE A 380 11.52 -5.67 10.97
CA ILE A 380 12.81 -5.79 10.26
C ILE A 380 13.98 -5.71 11.23
N ALA A 381 14.01 -4.68 12.08
CA ALA A 381 15.11 -4.47 13.02
C ALA A 381 15.20 -5.62 14.05
N PHE A 382 14.05 -6.10 14.53
CA PHE A 382 13.94 -7.20 15.47
C PHE A 382 14.42 -8.51 14.86
N VAL A 383 14.02 -8.83 13.62
CA VAL A 383 14.49 -10.00 12.87
C VAL A 383 16.00 -9.97 12.68
N MET A 384 16.58 -8.83 12.33
CA MET A 384 18.04 -8.71 12.16
C MET A 384 18.80 -8.84 13.48
N CYS A 385 18.30 -8.26 14.57
CA CYS A 385 18.86 -8.44 15.90
C CYS A 385 18.81 -9.91 16.34
N LEU A 386 17.64 -10.55 16.18
CA LEU A 386 17.42 -11.98 16.49
C LEU A 386 18.45 -12.85 15.76
N ALA A 387 18.60 -12.65 14.45
CA ALA A 387 19.57 -13.37 13.64
C ALA A 387 21.01 -13.20 14.12
N LEU A 388 21.42 -11.99 14.52
CA LEU A 388 22.76 -11.71 15.05
C LEU A 388 23.00 -12.39 16.40
N ALA A 389 22.02 -12.35 17.30
CA ALA A 389 22.11 -12.96 18.62
C ALA A 389 22.17 -14.49 18.53
N LEU A 390 21.27 -15.11 17.76
CA LEU A 390 21.26 -16.56 17.52
C LEU A 390 22.54 -17.01 16.81
N GLY A 391 22.98 -16.28 15.80
CA GLY A 391 24.24 -16.58 15.12
C GLY A 391 25.45 -16.49 16.05
N ALA A 392 25.46 -15.56 17.00
CA ALA A 392 26.51 -15.46 18.02
C ALA A 392 26.44 -16.61 19.04
N LEU A 393 25.24 -17.00 19.47
CA LEU A 393 25.01 -18.12 20.39
C LEU A 393 25.49 -19.44 19.78
N ILE A 394 25.04 -19.76 18.55
CA ILE A 394 25.42 -20.99 17.83
C ILE A 394 26.95 -21.11 17.70
N ARG A 395 27.65 -20.00 17.45
CA ARG A 395 29.12 -20.01 17.37
C ARG A 395 29.79 -20.23 18.72
N ARG A 396 29.19 -19.75 19.82
CA ARG A 396 29.75 -19.95 21.17
C ARG A 396 29.57 -21.38 21.67
N LEU A 397 28.49 -22.04 21.28
CA LEU A 397 28.20 -23.42 21.68
C LEU A 397 29.04 -24.47 20.94
N ASP A 398 29.87 -24.03 19.98
CA ASP A 398 30.71 -24.85 19.10
C ASP A 398 30.00 -26.12 18.60
N LEU A 399 28.82 -25.93 18.01
CA LEU A 399 27.92 -27.01 17.58
C LEU A 399 28.50 -27.93 16.49
N ARG A 400 29.74 -27.68 16.04
CA ARG A 400 30.43 -28.51 15.05
C ARG A 400 30.95 -29.81 15.64
N ASP A 401 31.35 -29.79 16.92
CA ASP A 401 32.06 -30.91 17.54
C ASP A 401 31.26 -31.60 18.66
N ASN A 402 30.10 -31.05 19.04
CA ASN A 402 29.27 -31.60 20.12
C ASN A 402 27.84 -31.94 19.65
N GLN A 403 27.59 -33.24 19.41
CA GLN A 403 26.29 -33.76 18.95
C GLN A 403 25.16 -33.52 19.95
N LEU A 404 25.44 -33.49 21.26
CA LEU A 404 24.43 -33.21 22.28
C LEU A 404 23.96 -31.75 22.19
N HIS A 405 24.88 -30.79 22.08
CA HIS A 405 24.51 -29.38 21.91
C HIS A 405 23.74 -29.15 20.60
N LEU A 406 24.12 -29.85 19.53
CA LEU A 406 23.41 -29.80 18.26
C LEU A 406 21.99 -30.37 18.38
N GLY A 407 21.82 -31.49 19.08
CA GLY A 407 20.53 -32.11 19.34
C GLY A 407 19.62 -31.23 20.20
N VAL A 408 20.14 -30.68 21.29
CA VAL A 408 19.38 -29.76 22.18
C VAL A 408 18.98 -28.49 21.44
N LEU A 409 19.90 -27.86 20.71
CA LEU A 409 19.59 -26.64 19.97
C LEU A 409 18.64 -26.90 18.79
N GLY A 410 18.76 -28.06 18.14
CA GLY A 410 17.80 -28.53 17.14
C GLY A 410 16.41 -28.71 17.74
N ALA A 411 16.29 -29.39 18.88
CA ALA A 411 15.01 -29.59 19.57
C ALA A 411 14.37 -28.27 20.03
N VAL A 412 15.17 -27.34 20.57
CA VAL A 412 14.71 -26.00 20.96
C VAL A 412 14.25 -25.21 19.72
N ALA A 413 15.04 -25.21 18.64
CA ALA A 413 14.66 -24.54 17.40
C ALA A 413 13.39 -25.14 16.81
N THR A 414 13.26 -26.47 16.78
CA THR A 414 12.03 -27.14 16.34
C THR A 414 10.85 -26.77 17.24
N GLY A 415 10.99 -26.83 18.56
CA GLY A 415 9.93 -26.45 19.49
C GLY A 415 9.48 -24.98 19.34
N MET A 416 10.41 -24.08 19.02
CA MET A 416 10.15 -22.67 18.75
C MET A 416 9.46 -22.42 17.40
N LEU A 417 9.84 -23.18 16.36
CA LEU A 417 9.38 -22.98 15.00
C LEU A 417 8.06 -23.71 14.69
N VAL A 418 7.79 -24.84 15.36
CA VAL A 418 6.59 -25.64 15.13
C VAL A 418 5.29 -24.84 15.30
N PRO A 419 5.09 -24.05 16.38
CA PRO A 419 3.88 -23.23 16.51
C PRO A 419 3.71 -22.27 15.33
N CYS A 420 4.79 -21.63 14.89
CA CYS A 420 4.76 -20.72 13.75
C CYS A 420 4.39 -21.46 12.45
N ILE A 421 5.00 -22.62 12.19
CA ILE A 421 4.75 -23.40 10.97
C ILE A 421 3.33 -23.98 10.96
N VAL A 422 2.83 -24.46 12.10
CA VAL A 422 1.46 -25.01 12.23
C VAL A 422 0.43 -23.92 12.02
N GLU A 423 0.64 -22.75 12.63
CA GLU A 423 -0.22 -21.58 12.45
C GLU A 423 -0.24 -21.16 10.96
N ARG A 424 0.93 -21.00 10.32
CA ARG A 424 1.02 -20.72 8.88
C ARG A 424 0.34 -21.79 8.02
N GLN A 425 0.54 -23.06 8.34
CA GLN A 425 -0.11 -24.17 7.64
C GLN A 425 -1.62 -24.07 7.72
N ASN A 426 -2.16 -23.78 8.91
CA ASN A 426 -3.58 -23.67 9.13
C ASN A 426 -4.17 -22.46 8.39
N TYR A 427 -3.51 -21.30 8.45
CA TYR A 427 -3.96 -20.12 7.71
C TYR A 427 -4.09 -20.39 6.20
N PHE A 428 -3.02 -20.88 5.56
CA PHE A 428 -3.00 -21.04 4.11
C PHE A 428 -3.96 -22.14 3.62
N TRP A 429 -4.03 -23.27 4.33
CA TRP A 429 -4.77 -24.45 3.86
C TRP A 429 -6.17 -24.61 4.43
N HIS A 430 -6.54 -23.85 5.47
CA HIS A 430 -7.92 -23.80 5.98
C HIS A 430 -8.60 -22.46 5.71
N THR A 431 -7.96 -21.33 6.02
CA THR A 431 -8.58 -20.01 5.82
C THR A 431 -8.47 -19.55 4.37
N ASN A 432 -7.25 -19.36 3.86
CA ASN A 432 -7.04 -18.81 2.52
C ASN A 432 -7.64 -19.72 1.45
N TYR A 433 -7.29 -21.00 1.49
CA TYR A 433 -7.81 -22.02 0.56
C TYR A 433 -9.35 -22.06 0.53
N TYR A 434 -10.04 -21.92 1.68
CA TYR A 434 -11.50 -21.88 1.71
C TYR A 434 -12.05 -20.71 0.91
N TRP A 435 -11.53 -19.50 1.16
CA TRP A 435 -12.00 -18.27 0.50
C TRP A 435 -11.78 -18.32 -1.01
N GLU A 436 -10.63 -18.80 -1.43
CA GLU A 436 -10.29 -18.95 -2.85
C GLU A 436 -11.14 -20.02 -3.54
N LYS A 437 -11.33 -21.16 -2.88
CA LYS A 437 -12.12 -22.26 -3.42
C LYS A 437 -13.59 -21.90 -3.52
N ASP A 438 -14.15 -21.27 -2.49
CA ASP A 438 -15.53 -20.79 -2.49
C ASP A 438 -15.74 -19.83 -3.65
N THR A 439 -14.85 -18.83 -3.78
CA THR A 439 -14.92 -17.84 -4.85
C THR A 439 -14.81 -18.46 -6.24
N LYS A 440 -13.81 -19.31 -6.47
CA LYS A 440 -13.64 -19.98 -7.77
C LYS A 440 -14.83 -20.86 -8.11
N THR A 441 -15.33 -21.63 -7.13
CA THR A 441 -16.49 -22.50 -7.32
C THR A 441 -17.73 -21.68 -7.66
N ALA A 442 -17.96 -20.58 -6.95
CA ALA A 442 -19.08 -19.69 -7.21
C ALA A 442 -18.97 -19.03 -8.59
N TRP A 443 -17.77 -18.56 -8.97
CA TRP A 443 -17.53 -17.96 -10.28
C TRP A 443 -17.68 -18.95 -11.45
N GLU A 444 -17.23 -20.20 -11.29
CA GLU A 444 -17.39 -21.23 -12.32
C GLU A 444 -18.84 -21.71 -12.43
N LYS A 445 -19.54 -21.86 -11.31
CA LYS A 445 -20.96 -22.25 -11.25
C LYS A 445 -21.92 -21.12 -11.60
N ASP A 446 -21.50 -19.87 -11.56
CA ASP A 446 -22.30 -18.73 -12.02
C ASP A 446 -22.45 -18.82 -13.55
N THR A 447 -23.38 -19.66 -13.98
CA THR A 447 -23.52 -20.01 -15.38
C THR A 447 -24.27 -18.96 -16.17
N ASN A 448 -24.93 -17.96 -15.56
CA ASN A 448 -25.64 -16.88 -16.30
C ASN A 448 -25.99 -15.61 -15.51
N HIS A 449 -25.64 -15.42 -14.22
CA HIS A 449 -26.15 -14.26 -13.45
C HIS A 449 -25.19 -13.07 -13.46
N TYR A 450 -24.07 -13.16 -12.77
CA TYR A 450 -23.13 -12.03 -12.65
C TYR A 450 -22.26 -11.89 -13.88
N LYS A 451 -21.95 -12.99 -14.58
CA LYS A 451 -21.32 -12.94 -15.91
C LYS A 451 -22.16 -12.16 -16.92
N ALA A 452 -23.46 -12.45 -17.02
CA ALA A 452 -24.33 -11.73 -17.95
C ALA A 452 -24.47 -10.24 -17.57
N ALA A 453 -24.52 -9.93 -16.26
CA ALA A 453 -24.55 -8.55 -15.79
C ALA A 453 -23.23 -7.80 -16.08
N LEU A 454 -22.08 -8.48 -15.94
CA LEU A 454 -20.78 -7.93 -16.32
C LEU A 454 -20.66 -7.74 -17.83
N GLU A 455 -21.07 -8.72 -18.63
CA GLU A 455 -21.10 -8.63 -20.09
C GLU A 455 -21.99 -7.48 -20.56
N PHE A 456 -23.18 -7.32 -19.95
CA PHE A 456 -24.05 -6.19 -20.18
C PHE A 456 -23.35 -4.87 -19.84
N ALA A 457 -22.61 -4.82 -18.73
CA ALA A 457 -21.88 -3.62 -18.33
C ALA A 457 -20.78 -3.25 -19.33
N LEU A 458 -19.99 -4.23 -19.75
CA LEU A 458 -18.92 -4.07 -20.73
C LEU A 458 -19.45 -3.70 -22.13
N SER A 459 -20.68 -4.09 -22.48
CA SER A 459 -21.31 -3.70 -23.74
C SER A 459 -21.93 -2.30 -23.73
N HIS A 460 -22.03 -1.64 -22.57
CA HIS A 460 -22.55 -0.28 -22.41
C HIS A 460 -21.54 0.58 -21.62
N PRO A 461 -20.37 0.88 -22.22
CA PRO A 461 -19.28 1.59 -21.53
C PRO A 461 -19.60 3.06 -21.24
N ASP A 462 -20.51 3.69 -22.00
CA ASP A 462 -20.89 5.10 -21.83
C ASP A 462 -21.92 5.33 -20.69
N ALA A 463 -21.89 4.47 -19.67
CA ALA A 463 -22.87 4.44 -18.60
C ALA A 463 -22.21 4.17 -17.25
N ARG A 464 -22.65 4.91 -16.22
CA ARG A 464 -22.21 4.71 -14.84
C ARG A 464 -23.10 3.72 -14.10
N TYR A 465 -22.46 2.77 -13.44
CA TYR A 465 -23.11 1.71 -12.67
C TYR A 465 -23.02 1.95 -11.16
N GLN A 466 -24.05 1.55 -10.42
CA GLN A 466 -24.06 1.50 -8.96
C GLN A 466 -24.51 0.11 -8.51
N ALA A 467 -23.75 -0.53 -7.62
CA ALA A 467 -24.04 -1.86 -7.10
C ALA A 467 -24.05 -1.91 -5.56
N GLY A 468 -24.16 -0.73 -4.93
CA GLY A 468 -24.08 -0.55 -3.48
C GLY A 468 -22.63 -0.61 -2.99
N ASP A 469 -22.50 -0.70 -1.68
CA ASP A 469 -21.22 -0.68 -0.96
C ASP A 469 -21.30 -1.60 0.28
N PRO A 470 -20.21 -1.76 1.06
CA PRO A 470 -20.20 -2.63 2.24
C PRO A 470 -21.27 -2.32 3.29
N TRP A 471 -21.79 -1.09 3.33
CA TRP A 471 -22.74 -0.60 4.34
C TRP A 471 -24.18 -0.50 3.83
N THR A 472 -24.42 -0.77 2.55
CA THR A 472 -25.75 -0.73 1.93
C THR A 472 -26.17 -2.11 1.40
N TRP A 473 -27.01 -2.15 0.37
CA TRP A 473 -27.48 -3.41 -0.23
C TRP A 473 -26.35 -4.17 -0.95
N GLY A 474 -25.22 -3.53 -1.24
CA GLY A 474 -24.05 -4.15 -1.87
C GLY A 474 -23.52 -5.34 -1.09
N ASN A 475 -23.62 -5.31 0.25
CA ASN A 475 -23.25 -6.44 1.11
C ASN A 475 -24.20 -7.66 0.98
N SER A 476 -25.39 -7.47 0.44
CA SER A 476 -26.33 -8.58 0.12
C SER A 476 -26.16 -9.07 -1.32
N LEU A 477 -25.44 -8.33 -2.17
CA LEU A 477 -25.25 -8.63 -3.58
C LEU A 477 -23.85 -9.24 -3.79
N LYS A 478 -23.72 -10.53 -3.49
CA LYS A 478 -22.43 -11.22 -3.51
C LYS A 478 -22.37 -12.39 -4.49
N ILE A 479 -21.22 -12.54 -5.12
CA ILE A 479 -20.89 -13.63 -6.04
C ILE A 479 -20.58 -14.91 -5.25
N SER A 480 -19.85 -14.76 -4.14
CA SER A 480 -19.47 -15.81 -3.20
C SER A 480 -19.77 -15.35 -1.77
N ASP A 481 -19.38 -16.09 -0.73
CA ASP A 481 -19.56 -15.62 0.66
C ASP A 481 -18.83 -14.28 0.92
N THR A 482 -17.76 -14.03 0.16
CA THR A 482 -16.78 -12.96 0.40
C THR A 482 -16.75 -11.91 -0.71
N ILE A 483 -17.02 -12.26 -1.97
CA ILE A 483 -16.89 -11.32 -3.10
C ILE A 483 -18.20 -10.58 -3.38
N PRO A 484 -18.25 -9.25 -3.21
CA PRO A 484 -19.39 -8.44 -3.60
C PRO A 484 -19.41 -8.16 -5.11
N PHE A 485 -20.59 -7.95 -5.69
CA PHE A 485 -20.75 -7.68 -7.12
C PHE A 485 -20.12 -6.35 -7.55
N TYR A 486 -20.13 -5.30 -6.70
CA TYR A 486 -19.47 -4.04 -7.01
C TYR A 486 -17.96 -4.21 -7.27
N ALA A 487 -17.30 -5.15 -6.59
CA ALA A 487 -15.88 -5.43 -6.79
C ALA A 487 -15.60 -6.09 -8.14
N LEU A 488 -16.57 -6.83 -8.70
CA LEU A 488 -16.47 -7.41 -10.04
C LEU A 488 -16.49 -6.33 -11.14
N LEU A 489 -17.29 -5.28 -10.96
CA LEU A 489 -17.35 -4.16 -11.91
C LEU A 489 -16.02 -3.40 -11.91
N VAL A 490 -15.50 -3.05 -10.74
CA VAL A 490 -14.25 -2.28 -10.60
C VAL A 490 -13.05 -3.04 -11.16
N GLN A 491 -12.88 -4.33 -10.82
CA GLN A 491 -11.74 -5.13 -11.33
C GLN A 491 -11.81 -5.41 -12.83
N ASN A 492 -12.89 -5.03 -13.52
CA ASN A 492 -13.05 -5.14 -14.96
C ASN A 492 -13.19 -3.77 -15.63
N ASN A 493 -12.79 -2.70 -14.94
CA ASN A 493 -12.77 -1.34 -15.45
C ASN A 493 -14.14 -0.83 -15.93
N VAL A 494 -15.23 -1.27 -15.29
CA VAL A 494 -16.56 -0.70 -15.51
C VAL A 494 -16.69 0.57 -14.70
N GLU A 495 -17.13 1.66 -15.32
CA GLU A 495 -17.34 2.93 -14.62
C GLU A 495 -18.40 2.76 -13.52
N THR A 496 -17.98 2.99 -12.27
CA THR A 496 -18.83 2.79 -11.10
C THR A 496 -18.77 3.95 -10.10
N ILE A 497 -19.83 4.03 -9.32
CA ILE A 497 -19.92 4.78 -8.07
C ILE A 497 -20.23 3.78 -6.96
N GLY A 498 -19.70 4.00 -5.75
CA GLY A 498 -20.16 3.34 -4.52
C GLY A 498 -18.99 2.91 -3.68
N ALA A 499 -18.75 1.59 -3.64
CA ALA A 499 -17.63 1.03 -2.89
C ALA A 499 -16.27 1.58 -3.34
N ILE A 500 -15.40 1.83 -2.37
CA ILE A 500 -14.11 2.46 -2.60
C ILE A 500 -13.02 1.42 -2.44
N HIS A 501 -12.24 1.23 -3.51
CA HIS A 501 -11.05 0.39 -3.51
C HIS A 501 -9.75 1.22 -3.45
N HIS A 502 -9.86 2.55 -3.37
CA HIS A 502 -8.74 3.45 -3.09
C HIS A 502 -9.19 4.81 -2.51
N HIS A 503 -8.60 5.21 -1.39
CA HIS A 503 -9.04 6.32 -0.52
C HIS A 503 -8.40 7.70 -0.82
N GLN A 504 -7.93 7.93 -2.06
CA GLN A 504 -7.24 9.17 -2.45
C GLN A 504 -8.06 10.12 -3.33
N ASN A 505 -9.32 9.79 -3.64
CA ASN A 505 -10.15 10.61 -4.51
C ASN A 505 -11.07 11.53 -3.70
N HIS A 506 -11.16 12.83 -4.05
CA HIS A 506 -12.01 13.80 -3.34
C HIS A 506 -13.51 13.52 -3.48
N THR A 507 -13.89 12.76 -4.50
CA THR A 507 -15.27 12.32 -4.76
C THR A 507 -15.70 11.12 -3.91
N GLU A 508 -14.83 10.59 -3.05
CA GLU A 508 -15.14 9.51 -2.11
C GLU A 508 -16.34 9.83 -1.22
N VAL A 509 -16.38 11.04 -0.65
CA VAL A 509 -17.47 11.51 0.22
C VAL A 509 -18.79 11.47 -0.53
N LEU A 510 -18.76 11.87 -1.80
CA LEU A 510 -19.92 11.90 -2.68
C LEU A 510 -20.41 10.47 -3.00
N ALA A 511 -19.49 9.51 -3.18
CA ALA A 511 -19.84 8.11 -3.44
C ALA A 511 -20.57 7.42 -2.28
N PHE A 512 -20.21 7.72 -1.02
CA PHE A 512 -20.84 7.12 0.17
C PHE A 512 -22.09 7.86 0.67
N LYS A 513 -22.22 9.16 0.40
CA LYS A 513 -23.30 9.99 0.95
C LYS A 513 -24.48 10.18 -0.02
N ALA A 514 -24.28 9.92 -1.31
CA ALA A 514 -25.36 10.01 -2.28
C ALA A 514 -26.36 8.86 -2.12
N ASP A 515 -27.64 9.21 -2.02
CA ASP A 515 -28.76 8.27 -2.03
C ASP A 515 -29.31 8.09 -3.45
N VAL A 516 -29.17 6.89 -4.01
CA VAL A 516 -29.70 6.55 -5.35
C VAL A 516 -31.21 6.34 -5.43
N LYS A 517 -31.93 6.54 -4.32
CA LYS A 517 -33.39 6.68 -4.36
C LYS A 517 -33.81 8.13 -4.58
N ASN A 518 -32.91 9.07 -4.35
CA ASN A 518 -33.13 10.48 -4.61
C ASN A 518 -32.79 10.78 -6.08
N ARG A 519 -33.83 11.06 -6.87
CA ARG A 519 -33.70 11.44 -8.27
C ARG A 519 -32.68 12.55 -8.52
N VAL A 520 -32.60 13.55 -7.63
CA VAL A 520 -31.66 14.66 -7.77
C VAL A 520 -30.21 14.18 -7.65
N HIS A 521 -29.94 13.25 -6.73
CA HIS A 521 -28.62 12.66 -6.58
C HIS A 521 -28.27 11.78 -7.78
N ASP A 522 -29.19 10.94 -8.25
CA ASP A 522 -28.97 10.09 -9.42
C ASP A 522 -28.63 10.90 -10.68
N GLU A 523 -29.37 12.00 -10.90
CA GLU A 523 -29.13 12.93 -12.01
C GLU A 523 -27.78 13.64 -11.86
N LEU A 524 -27.46 14.16 -10.67
CA LEU A 524 -26.16 14.79 -10.38
C LEU A 524 -24.99 13.83 -10.67
N MET A 525 -25.20 12.56 -10.37
CA MET A 525 -24.20 11.52 -10.41
C MET A 525 -24.24 10.74 -11.71
N ASN A 526 -25.12 11.10 -12.65
CA ASN A 526 -25.33 10.43 -13.92
C ASN A 526 -25.42 8.89 -13.78
N VAL A 527 -26.08 8.38 -12.72
CA VAL A 527 -26.22 6.93 -12.53
C VAL A 527 -27.23 6.40 -13.51
N ARG A 528 -26.75 5.63 -14.48
CA ARG A 528 -27.58 5.02 -15.52
C ARG A 528 -28.13 3.68 -15.09
N TYR A 529 -27.29 2.84 -14.47
CA TYR A 529 -27.67 1.49 -14.10
C TYR A 529 -27.46 1.25 -12.60
N VAL A 530 -28.45 0.63 -11.95
CA VAL A 530 -28.36 0.21 -10.55
C VAL A 530 -28.62 -1.28 -10.46
N ALA A 531 -27.69 -2.00 -9.82
CA ALA A 531 -27.84 -3.41 -9.52
C ALA A 531 -28.41 -3.55 -8.10
N LEU A 532 -29.62 -4.11 -8.01
CA LEU A 532 -30.32 -4.35 -6.75
C LEU A 532 -30.53 -5.85 -6.54
N PRO A 533 -30.53 -6.33 -5.29
CA PRO A 533 -31.01 -7.67 -4.97
C PRO A 533 -32.47 -7.85 -5.42
N SER A 534 -32.85 -9.06 -5.83
CA SER A 534 -34.20 -9.34 -6.35
C SER A 534 -35.36 -9.01 -5.39
N ASN A 535 -35.08 -8.91 -4.08
CA ASN A 535 -36.04 -8.57 -3.04
C ASN A 535 -36.07 -7.08 -2.66
N VAL A 536 -35.26 -6.23 -3.30
CA VAL A 536 -35.22 -4.79 -3.05
C VAL A 536 -36.01 -4.07 -4.13
N GLU A 537 -36.90 -3.17 -3.72
CA GLU A 537 -37.67 -2.35 -4.65
C GLU A 537 -36.79 -1.30 -5.33
N ALA A 538 -36.98 -1.14 -6.65
CA ALA A 538 -36.25 -0.15 -7.42
C ALA A 538 -36.74 1.28 -7.13
N PRO A 539 -35.87 2.29 -7.32
CA PRO A 539 -36.31 3.67 -7.25
C PRO A 539 -37.41 3.97 -8.28
N ALA A 540 -38.29 4.90 -7.95
CA ALA A 540 -39.43 5.24 -8.79
C ALA A 540 -38.99 5.68 -10.20
N GLY A 541 -39.61 5.10 -11.24
CA GLY A 541 -39.35 5.43 -12.63
C GLY A 541 -38.22 4.63 -13.30
N TRP A 542 -37.47 3.83 -12.56
CA TRP A 542 -36.43 2.96 -13.11
C TRP A 542 -37.05 1.71 -13.76
N GLN A 543 -36.49 1.27 -14.89
CA GLN A 543 -37.02 0.14 -15.68
C GLN A 543 -36.08 -1.06 -15.60
N LYS A 544 -36.61 -2.29 -15.60
CA LYS A 544 -35.75 -3.49 -15.62
C LYS A 544 -34.99 -3.55 -16.96
N ALA A 545 -33.67 -3.63 -16.89
CA ALA A 545 -32.79 -3.82 -18.04
C ALA A 545 -32.38 -5.28 -18.20
N LEU A 546 -31.97 -5.90 -17.10
CA LEU A 546 -31.57 -7.29 -17.03
C LEU A 546 -32.02 -7.87 -15.68
N ALA A 547 -32.67 -9.03 -15.71
CA ALA A 547 -33.02 -9.76 -14.50
C ALA A 547 -32.21 -11.06 -14.44
N THR A 548 -31.62 -11.33 -13.28
CA THR A 548 -30.99 -12.59 -12.92
C THR A 548 -31.77 -13.22 -11.76
N THR A 549 -31.37 -14.41 -11.30
CA THR A 549 -32.04 -15.07 -10.17
C THR A 549 -31.91 -14.26 -8.87
N ASN A 550 -30.74 -13.65 -8.63
CA ASN A 550 -30.42 -13.01 -7.35
C ASN A 550 -30.30 -11.48 -7.44
N SER A 551 -30.25 -10.93 -8.64
CA SER A 551 -30.12 -9.49 -8.88
C SER A 551 -30.97 -9.03 -10.05
N VAL A 552 -31.36 -7.76 -10.01
CA VAL A 552 -31.99 -7.09 -11.14
C VAL A 552 -31.21 -5.81 -11.39
N LEU A 553 -30.77 -5.64 -12.63
CA LEU A 553 -30.20 -4.41 -13.13
C LEU A 553 -31.32 -3.53 -13.66
N TYR A 554 -31.43 -2.33 -13.12
CA TYR A 554 -32.41 -1.34 -13.53
C TYR A 554 -31.74 -0.20 -14.30
N ASP A 555 -32.44 0.30 -15.32
CA ASP A 555 -32.06 1.40 -16.20
C ASP A 555 -32.84 2.67 -15.82
N ASN A 556 -32.09 3.70 -15.44
CA ASN A 556 -32.54 5.07 -15.33
C ASN A 556 -32.55 5.73 -16.71
N LYS A 557 -33.61 5.49 -17.48
CA LYS A 557 -33.77 6.05 -18.83
C LYS A 557 -33.71 7.57 -18.93
N ASN A 558 -33.73 8.27 -17.80
CA ASN A 558 -33.83 9.72 -17.70
C ASN A 558 -32.48 10.43 -17.55
N THR A 559 -31.35 9.72 -17.56
CA THR A 559 -30.04 10.40 -17.52
C THR A 559 -29.74 11.13 -18.82
N THR A 560 -29.25 12.38 -18.72
CA THR A 560 -28.98 13.27 -19.86
C THR A 560 -27.56 13.16 -20.41
N GLY A 561 -26.77 12.21 -19.90
CA GLY A 561 -25.34 12.05 -20.21
C GLY A 561 -24.43 12.76 -19.21
N PHE A 562 -23.11 12.71 -19.46
CA PHE A 562 -22.09 13.21 -18.52
C PHE A 562 -22.00 14.73 -18.38
N PHE A 563 -22.75 15.48 -19.19
CA PHE A 563 -22.69 16.94 -19.21
C PHE A 563 -24.03 17.55 -18.82
N ALA A 564 -23.98 18.52 -17.90
CA ALA A 564 -25.12 19.32 -17.50
C ALA A 564 -24.71 20.81 -17.42
N VAL A 565 -25.69 21.70 -17.58
CA VAL A 565 -25.47 23.14 -17.40
C VAL A 565 -25.83 23.52 -15.98
N GLY A 566 -24.83 23.99 -15.24
CA GLY A 566 -24.98 24.48 -13.88
C GLY A 566 -24.87 26.00 -13.77
N ARG A 567 -25.37 26.53 -12.67
CA ARG A 567 -25.16 27.91 -12.22
C ARG A 567 -24.15 27.90 -11.08
N ASP A 568 -23.19 28.80 -11.14
CA ASP A 568 -22.34 29.09 -9.99
C ASP A 568 -23.18 29.81 -8.91
N LEU A 569 -22.97 29.43 -7.65
CA LEU A 569 -23.52 30.09 -6.47
C LEU A 569 -23.14 31.58 -6.40
N GLY A 570 -22.05 31.96 -7.09
CA GLY A 570 -21.60 33.34 -7.27
C GLY A 570 -20.78 33.88 -6.10
N GLY A 571 -19.95 34.89 -6.37
CA GLY A 571 -19.01 35.45 -5.39
C GLY A 571 -17.58 34.94 -5.57
N GLU A 572 -16.71 35.20 -4.59
CA GLU A 572 -15.36 34.64 -4.58
C GLU A 572 -15.43 33.13 -4.28
N PRO A 573 -14.73 32.27 -5.04
CA PRO A 573 -14.67 30.84 -4.74
C PRO A 573 -14.18 30.59 -3.31
N GLY A 574 -14.85 29.70 -2.60
CA GLY A 574 -14.46 29.30 -1.25
C GLY A 574 -13.16 28.50 -1.26
N CYS A 575 -12.36 28.61 -0.20
CA CYS A 575 -11.22 27.73 -0.02
C CYS A 575 -11.71 26.32 0.35
N ALA A 576 -11.19 25.29 -0.33
CA ALA A 576 -11.49 23.90 -0.05
C ALA A 576 -10.20 23.11 0.21
N ASP A 577 -10.04 22.61 1.44
CA ASP A 577 -9.07 21.57 1.77
C ASP A 577 -9.81 20.26 2.10
N ASN A 578 -9.07 19.22 2.49
CA ASN A 578 -9.65 17.91 2.80
C ASN A 578 -10.76 17.96 3.85
N GLU A 579 -10.59 18.75 4.91
CA GLU A 579 -11.56 18.86 5.99
C GLU A 579 -12.83 19.56 5.51
N GLN A 580 -12.66 20.65 4.76
CA GLN A 580 -13.76 21.43 4.20
C GLN A 580 -14.61 20.62 3.22
N ILE A 581 -13.99 19.84 2.32
CA ILE A 581 -14.71 19.03 1.33
C ILE A 581 -15.56 17.97 2.01
N SER A 582 -14.98 17.26 2.98
CA SER A 582 -15.68 16.24 3.78
C SER A 582 -16.92 16.76 4.48
N MET A 583 -16.90 18.00 4.95
CA MET A 583 -18.06 18.64 5.58
C MET A 583 -19.04 19.27 4.56
N ALA A 584 -18.54 19.91 3.51
CA ALA A 584 -19.35 20.66 2.55
C ALA A 584 -20.16 19.77 1.62
N VAL A 585 -19.61 18.62 1.19
CA VAL A 585 -20.28 17.71 0.25
C VAL A 585 -21.58 17.14 0.83
N PRO A 586 -21.61 16.54 2.05
CA PRO A 586 -22.85 16.05 2.63
C PRO A 586 -23.86 17.17 2.89
N TYR A 587 -23.38 18.35 3.32
CA TYR A 587 -24.24 19.50 3.53
C TYR A 587 -24.91 19.96 2.23
N TYR A 588 -24.13 20.11 1.16
CA TYR A 588 -24.63 20.47 -0.17
C TYR A 588 -25.68 19.49 -0.70
N LEU A 589 -25.42 18.18 -0.60
CA LEU A 589 -26.37 17.14 -1.02
C LEU A 589 -27.71 17.21 -0.27
N GLY A 590 -27.70 17.68 0.98
CA GLY A 590 -28.91 17.87 1.79
C GLY A 590 -29.75 19.11 1.44
N THR A 591 -29.29 19.97 0.53
CA THR A 591 -29.99 21.22 0.16
C THR A 591 -30.86 21.08 -1.09
N SER A 592 -31.65 22.12 -1.42
CA SER A 592 -32.37 22.21 -2.70
C SER A 592 -31.47 22.60 -3.89
N LEU A 593 -30.23 23.03 -3.63
CA LEU A 593 -29.30 23.57 -4.63
C LEU A 593 -28.94 22.58 -5.75
N PRO A 594 -28.65 21.28 -5.49
CA PRO A 594 -28.36 20.33 -6.57
C PRO A 594 -29.52 20.22 -7.56
N GLY A 595 -30.76 20.17 -7.06
CA GLY A 595 -31.97 20.12 -7.89
C GLY A 595 -32.26 21.43 -8.63
N ALA A 596 -31.74 22.55 -8.13
CA ALA A 596 -31.77 23.83 -8.81
C ALA A 596 -30.60 24.04 -9.80
N HIS A 597 -29.74 23.03 -9.98
CA HIS A 597 -28.48 23.09 -10.74
C HIS A 597 -27.60 24.27 -10.30
N VAL A 598 -27.49 24.51 -8.99
CA VAL A 598 -26.61 25.54 -8.41
C VAL A 598 -25.43 24.85 -7.73
N TYR A 599 -24.20 25.25 -8.06
CA TYR A 599 -22.97 24.60 -7.63
C TYR A 599 -22.04 25.60 -6.95
N PRO A 600 -21.41 25.24 -5.81
CA PRO A 600 -20.41 26.07 -5.18
C PRO A 600 -19.11 26.10 -6.01
N ALA A 601 -18.55 27.29 -6.23
CA ALA A 601 -17.19 27.44 -6.75
C ALA A 601 -16.14 27.31 -5.63
N ILE A 602 -15.08 26.55 -5.91
CA ILE A 602 -14.04 26.23 -4.93
C ILE A 602 -12.64 26.47 -5.50
N VAL A 603 -11.69 26.80 -4.62
CA VAL A 603 -10.25 26.72 -4.91
C VAL A 603 -9.63 25.72 -3.96
N PHE A 604 -9.07 24.64 -4.51
CA PHE A 604 -8.35 23.66 -3.73
C PHE A 604 -7.10 24.27 -3.09
N ALA A 605 -6.91 24.00 -1.80
CA ALA A 605 -5.76 24.43 -1.03
C ALA A 605 -5.27 23.31 -0.11
N LYS A 606 -3.98 23.35 0.25
CA LYS A 606 -3.43 22.40 1.23
C LYS A 606 -3.99 22.62 2.64
N SER A 607 -4.32 23.87 2.96
CA SER A 607 -4.96 24.29 4.20
C SER A 607 -5.76 25.56 3.92
N CYS A 608 -6.95 25.63 4.50
CA CYS A 608 -7.81 26.81 4.49
C CYS A 608 -7.69 27.67 5.75
N GLU A 609 -6.70 27.40 6.61
CA GLU A 609 -6.41 28.23 7.77
C GLU A 609 -6.16 29.70 7.35
N GLY A 610 -6.88 30.63 7.98
CA GLY A 610 -6.81 32.06 7.67
C GLY A 610 -7.45 32.47 6.32
N ARG A 611 -8.14 31.57 5.63
CA ARG A 611 -8.87 31.84 4.38
C ARG A 611 -10.38 31.72 4.62
N LYS A 612 -11.20 32.26 3.70
CA LYS A 612 -12.66 32.05 3.72
C LYS A 612 -12.96 30.60 3.33
N PRO A 613 -13.44 29.77 4.27
CA PRO A 613 -13.53 28.34 4.06
C PRO A 613 -14.90 27.95 3.45
N LEU A 614 -14.94 26.87 2.67
CA LEU A 614 -16.15 26.34 2.05
C LEU A 614 -16.78 25.29 2.95
N VAL A 615 -17.76 25.64 3.81
CA VAL A 615 -18.51 24.63 4.59
C VAL A 615 -19.98 24.98 4.77
N SER A 616 -20.33 26.22 5.13
CA SER A 616 -21.70 26.54 5.55
C SER A 616 -22.21 27.85 5.01
N ASP A 617 -21.49 28.96 5.13
CA ASP A 617 -22.10 30.28 4.96
C ASP A 617 -22.55 30.57 3.53
N GLN A 618 -21.76 30.15 2.53
CA GLN A 618 -22.14 30.33 1.13
C GLN A 618 -23.30 29.42 0.75
N ILE A 619 -23.24 28.14 1.12
CA ILE A 619 -24.25 27.14 0.81
C ILE A 619 -25.57 27.46 1.55
N ALA A 620 -25.51 27.80 2.84
CA ALA A 620 -26.65 28.18 3.68
C ALA A 620 -27.33 29.45 3.18
N ARG A 621 -26.57 30.51 2.87
CA ARG A 621 -27.15 31.75 2.31
C ARG A 621 -27.83 31.49 0.96
N ALA A 622 -27.25 30.62 0.13
CA ALA A 622 -27.84 30.30 -1.17
C ALA A 622 -29.15 29.51 -1.02
N GLU A 623 -29.21 28.59 -0.05
CA GLU A 623 -30.42 27.84 0.27
C GLU A 623 -31.52 28.76 0.85
N GLU A 624 -31.17 29.65 1.78
CA GLU A 624 -32.09 30.63 2.38
C GLU A 624 -32.70 31.59 1.35
N THR A 625 -31.95 31.94 0.30
CA THR A 625 -32.39 32.89 -0.73
C THR A 625 -33.22 32.27 -1.86
N LYS A 626 -33.46 30.94 -1.86
CA LYS A 626 -34.33 30.20 -2.81
C LYS A 626 -34.23 30.69 -4.28
N GLY A 627 -33.01 30.89 -4.77
CA GLY A 627 -32.78 31.39 -6.12
C GLY A 627 -32.25 32.82 -6.13
N PHE A 628 -30.93 32.91 -6.02
CA PHE A 628 -30.17 34.10 -6.35
C PHE A 628 -30.53 34.63 -7.76
N LYS A 629 -30.72 35.95 -7.89
CA LYS A 629 -30.83 36.63 -9.19
C LYS A 629 -29.45 36.68 -9.84
N PRO A 630 -29.28 36.21 -11.09
CA PRO A 630 -27.97 36.09 -11.71
C PRO A 630 -27.26 37.44 -11.81
N VAL A 631 -26.00 37.48 -11.38
CA VAL A 631 -25.05 38.49 -11.87
C VAL A 631 -24.60 38.01 -13.25
N PRO A 632 -24.66 38.84 -14.30
CA PRO A 632 -24.21 38.45 -15.64
C PRO A 632 -22.78 37.88 -15.59
N GLY A 633 -22.60 36.68 -16.15
CA GLY A 633 -21.33 35.98 -16.11
C GLY A 633 -20.21 36.80 -16.75
N ARG A 634 -19.02 36.77 -16.14
CA ARG A 634 -17.79 37.31 -16.71
C ARG A 634 -17.03 36.18 -17.40
N VAL A 635 -16.68 36.36 -18.67
CA VAL A 635 -15.76 35.46 -19.37
C VAL A 635 -14.41 35.50 -18.64
N LEU A 636 -13.99 34.38 -18.06
CA LEU A 636 -12.73 34.27 -17.32
C LEU A 636 -11.53 34.21 -18.28
N GLU A 637 -11.67 33.50 -19.41
CA GLU A 637 -10.73 33.51 -20.52
C GLU A 637 -11.44 33.03 -21.80
N SER A 638 -11.21 33.69 -22.94
CA SER A 638 -11.60 33.17 -24.25
C SER A 638 -10.37 33.13 -25.16
N ARG A 639 -9.93 31.92 -25.53
CA ARG A 639 -9.02 31.73 -26.66
C ARG A 639 -9.81 31.25 -27.85
N LYS A 640 -9.98 32.11 -28.84
CA LYS A 640 -10.22 31.67 -30.21
C LYS A 640 -8.87 31.26 -30.78
N GLU A 641 -8.63 29.98 -30.96
CA GLU A 641 -7.61 29.55 -31.91
C GLU A 641 -8.12 29.88 -33.30
N ALA A 642 -7.55 30.92 -33.91
CA ALA A 642 -7.70 31.13 -35.34
C ALA A 642 -6.95 29.99 -36.04
N GLY A 643 -7.70 29.02 -36.59
CA GLY A 643 -7.14 28.06 -37.52
C GLY A 643 -6.49 28.79 -38.70
N PRO A 644 -5.36 28.30 -39.25
CA PRO A 644 -4.73 28.94 -40.38
C PRO A 644 -5.56 28.71 -41.64
N GLY A 645 -6.14 29.79 -42.17
CA GLY A 645 -6.59 29.83 -43.55
C GLY A 645 -7.99 30.38 -43.76
N SER A 646 -8.08 31.68 -44.05
CA SER A 646 -8.90 32.21 -45.16
C SER A 646 -8.68 33.72 -45.30
N ASP A 647 -7.49 34.12 -45.76
CA ASP A 647 -7.33 35.39 -46.48
C ASP A 647 -7.60 35.11 -47.96
N VAL A 648 -8.83 35.33 -48.44
CA VAL A 648 -9.13 35.55 -49.87
C VAL A 648 -10.40 36.39 -50.02
N HIS A 649 -10.22 37.66 -50.45
CA HIS A 649 -11.08 38.52 -51.30
C HIS A 649 -12.59 38.68 -50.97
N SER A 650 -13.25 39.83 -51.07
CA SER A 650 -12.96 41.14 -51.69
C SER A 650 -14.18 42.06 -51.46
N ALA A 651 -13.91 43.37 -51.57
CA ALA A 651 -14.81 44.52 -51.71
C ALA A 651 -15.30 45.21 -50.43
#